data_AF-A0AAD9R602-F1
#
_entry.id   AF-A0AAD9R602-F1
#
_cell.length_a   1.000
_cell.length_b   1.000
_cell.length_c   1.000
_cell.angle_alpha   90.00
_cell.angle_beta   90.00
_cell.angle_gamma   90.00
#
_symmetry.space_group_name_H-M   'P 1'
#
loop_
_entity.id
_entity.type
_entity.pdbx_description
1 polymer ?
#
loop_
_entity_poly.entity_id
_entity_poly.type
_entity_poly.pdbx_seq_one_letter_code
_entity_poly.pdbx_strand_id
1 'polypeptide(L)'
;MERWNCFYLISIRCVLCFLLLLAVRVAEADPCVSLVNSSFEICTNAGYDTTTPFPSYITAAIKSDIAAEVIHAINLTRNCAVKGLAEAIECSSVVPKCNSLGRPILPCREVCAEFLKQCEFHLDVFNLDYLISFCLVLPTNSSNCAPCMVPPNFTTNSSVPGPLDRGCHEVIIPVCKDLGLYDHTLSSIPAQKHYYAWMYDKNYTDNNPETEFPDFVQKLLDKYPKCQENIKKLFCGEHLPPCFPGESPRLYSLCQPLCDQIAFDCPEFFSDDLSAEEYCSTMAKGNSAHGFCQSNQWPASLSWFPYAESTRAPKTAKRLPQTTPKALDGSARGIKVWAIVVTVLLVVQLMQGLIYKAAGFFYFSVFGESTSVRGCENLVNSPFEICTIAGYNHTIPFPEKLDDSEKRRSAKFLSILLKTFFSCAKPNLAAALECSFMVPKCGSNGQRVYPCKRVCGELLKQCSNSENVDNEMLVEFLIGSCLGLPDEAPDGDNCFEPPNFTTSDSVPSPLDRGCQKLIFPACRKLGIYNYTVASESLQKKFYERLYNRNYTEDNLVQLFPNQTEDVLKKYPKCRKDIEKLFCGQLFPPCFPEEPKMLYKTLCRSVCNRIVAECPSFFSHRFIDVEACALMAEGETSHGFCDQKEWPPPFHWIDYLGQGGPTTTPTKGLKRHEPKGWVIAVAVVISLLAVGLALGGLIWWKWRNKALSHMKYTRQRDEPAIE
;
A
#
# COMPACT_ATOMS: atom_id res chain seq x y z
N MET A 1 3.42 65.39 -44.03
CA MET A 1 4.30 64.21 -44.17
C MET A 1 4.28 63.39 -42.86
N GLU A 2 3.10 63.10 -42.30
CA GLU A 2 2.96 62.53 -40.93
C GLU A 2 2.04 61.31 -40.85
N ARG A 3 1.45 60.88 -41.98
CA ARG A 3 0.52 59.74 -42.02
C ARG A 3 1.20 58.37 -42.28
N TRP A 4 2.50 58.37 -42.56
CA TRP A 4 3.27 57.16 -42.87
C TRP A 4 3.98 56.52 -41.66
N ASN A 5 4.13 57.26 -40.55
CA ASN A 5 4.85 56.76 -39.35
C ASN A 5 3.98 55.90 -38.41
N CYS A 6 2.65 56.05 -38.44
CA CYS A 6 1.77 55.23 -37.59
C CYS A 6 1.62 53.79 -38.11
N PHE A 7 1.61 53.59 -39.43
CA PHE A 7 1.49 52.26 -40.03
C PHE A 7 2.76 51.42 -39.85
N TYR A 8 3.94 52.06 -39.91
CA TYR A 8 5.23 51.40 -39.69
C TYR A 8 5.44 50.97 -38.23
N LEU A 9 4.96 51.77 -37.26
CA LEU A 9 5.08 51.45 -35.83
C LEU A 9 4.10 50.36 -35.37
N ILE A 10 2.91 50.30 -35.98
CA ILE A 10 1.92 49.23 -35.70
C ILE A 10 2.36 47.93 -36.35
N SER A 11 2.88 47.95 -37.59
CA SER A 11 3.38 46.74 -38.26
C SER A 11 4.61 46.16 -37.56
N ILE A 12 5.56 47.00 -37.12
CA ILE A 12 6.74 46.54 -36.36
C ILE A 12 6.34 45.96 -35.00
N ARG A 13 5.37 46.57 -34.29
CA ARG A 13 4.88 46.03 -33.01
C ARG A 13 4.11 44.73 -33.18
N CYS A 14 3.31 44.58 -34.24
CA CYS A 14 2.63 43.32 -34.55
C CYS A 14 3.61 42.24 -35.00
N VAL A 15 4.61 42.55 -35.81
CA VAL A 15 5.66 41.59 -36.25
C VAL A 15 6.56 41.19 -35.07
N LEU A 16 6.91 42.12 -34.16
CA LEU A 16 7.62 41.79 -32.93
C LEU A 16 6.77 40.98 -31.96
N CYS A 17 5.46 41.24 -31.85
CA CYS A 17 4.55 40.39 -31.07
C CYS A 17 4.41 38.99 -31.70
N PHE A 18 4.35 38.89 -33.02
CA PHE A 18 4.26 37.61 -33.74
C PHE A 18 5.58 36.84 -33.65
N LEU A 19 6.73 37.51 -33.74
CA LEU A 19 8.06 36.92 -33.51
C LEU A 19 8.30 36.56 -32.05
N LEU A 20 7.76 37.31 -31.08
CA LEU A 20 7.77 36.96 -29.66
C LEU A 20 6.82 35.80 -29.35
N LEU A 21 5.66 35.71 -30.00
CA LEU A 21 4.75 34.56 -29.91
C LEU A 21 5.32 33.31 -30.62
N LEU A 22 6.14 33.49 -31.66
CA LEU A 22 6.91 32.40 -32.29
C LEU A 22 8.19 32.04 -31.51
N ALA A 23 8.77 32.97 -30.74
CA ALA A 23 9.96 32.77 -29.90
C ALA A 23 9.61 32.25 -28.50
N VAL A 24 8.39 32.45 -28.01
CA VAL A 24 7.74 31.52 -27.06
C VAL A 24 7.34 30.29 -27.86
N ARG A 25 8.35 29.58 -28.40
CA ARG A 25 8.23 28.14 -28.43
C ARG A 25 8.07 27.78 -26.97
N VAL A 26 6.85 27.39 -26.60
CA VAL A 26 6.68 26.39 -25.55
C VAL A 26 7.78 25.37 -25.85
N ALA A 27 8.79 25.30 -24.99
CA ALA A 27 9.57 24.09 -24.95
C ALA A 27 8.50 23.05 -24.63
N GLU A 28 7.99 22.37 -25.66
CA GLU A 28 7.14 21.22 -25.49
C GLU A 28 7.98 20.31 -24.60
N ALA A 29 7.63 20.28 -23.32
CA ALA A 29 8.20 19.30 -22.42
C ALA A 29 8.00 17.96 -23.11
N ASP A 30 9.08 17.18 -23.24
CA ASP A 30 8.99 15.86 -23.85
C ASP A 30 7.75 15.15 -23.26
N PRO A 31 6.80 14.70 -24.09
CA PRO A 31 5.53 14.18 -23.61
C PRO A 31 5.69 12.82 -22.91
N CYS A 32 6.94 12.35 -22.78
CA CYS A 32 7.36 11.09 -22.19
C CYS A 32 8.42 11.33 -21.12
N VAL A 33 8.49 10.42 -20.15
CA VAL A 33 9.45 10.44 -19.05
C VAL A 33 10.42 9.27 -19.22
N SER A 34 11.71 9.49 -18.94
CA SER A 34 12.72 8.43 -19.03
C SER A 34 12.58 7.40 -17.91
N LEU A 35 12.79 6.13 -18.26
CA LEU A 35 12.90 4.99 -17.35
C LEU A 35 14.33 4.76 -16.86
N VAL A 36 15.32 5.33 -17.56
CA VAL A 36 16.74 5.17 -17.22
C VAL A 36 17.02 5.87 -15.89
N ASN A 37 17.68 5.18 -14.96
CA ASN A 37 17.89 5.64 -13.58
C ASN A 37 16.58 5.91 -12.80
N SER A 38 15.48 5.21 -13.14
CA SER A 38 14.23 5.27 -12.38
C SER A 38 13.98 3.96 -11.61
N SER A 39 13.01 3.94 -10.70
CA SER A 39 12.58 2.71 -10.01
C SER A 39 12.16 1.59 -10.98
N PHE A 40 11.80 1.94 -12.22
CA PHE A 40 11.35 1.03 -13.26
C PHE A 40 12.43 0.71 -14.31
N GLU A 41 13.72 0.90 -14.00
CA GLU A 41 14.81 0.66 -14.95
C GLU A 41 14.83 -0.77 -15.51
N ILE A 42 14.35 -1.77 -14.74
CA ILE A 42 14.20 -3.15 -15.23
C ILE A 42 13.33 -3.26 -16.49
N CYS A 43 12.34 -2.36 -16.64
CA CYS A 43 11.42 -2.33 -17.77
C CYS A 43 12.12 -1.94 -19.08
N THR A 44 13.34 -1.39 -19.02
CA THR A 44 14.15 -1.13 -20.22
C THR A 44 14.53 -2.42 -20.96
N ASN A 45 14.53 -3.58 -20.28
CA ASN A 45 14.71 -4.88 -20.92
C ASN A 45 13.61 -5.23 -21.93
N ALA A 46 12.44 -4.58 -21.86
CA ALA A 46 11.37 -4.74 -22.83
C ALA A 46 11.64 -4.00 -24.17
N GLY A 47 12.74 -3.24 -24.27
CA GLY A 47 13.17 -2.58 -25.51
C GLY A 47 12.70 -1.13 -25.67
N TYR A 48 12.35 -0.44 -24.58
CA TYR A 48 12.05 0.99 -24.58
C TYR A 48 12.57 1.66 -23.31
N ASP A 49 12.90 2.94 -23.40
CA ASP A 49 13.55 3.71 -22.34
C ASP A 49 12.69 4.88 -21.84
N THR A 50 11.47 5.01 -22.36
CA THR A 50 10.56 6.15 -22.11
C THR A 50 9.12 5.68 -21.91
N THR A 51 8.43 6.29 -20.94
CA THR A 51 7.05 5.97 -20.55
C THR A 51 6.18 7.22 -20.46
N THR A 52 4.86 7.03 -20.38
CA THR A 52 3.91 8.12 -20.20
C THR A 52 4.06 8.76 -18.82
N PRO A 53 3.88 10.07 -18.67
CA PRO A 53 4.01 10.74 -17.38
C PRO A 53 2.96 10.19 -16.40
N PHE A 54 3.42 9.89 -15.18
CA PHE A 54 2.51 9.54 -14.10
C PHE A 54 1.61 10.72 -13.74
N PRO A 55 0.36 10.47 -13.32
CA PRO A 55 -0.48 11.51 -12.75
C PRO A 55 0.22 12.22 -11.58
N SER A 56 -0.05 13.52 -11.42
CA SER A 56 0.63 14.38 -10.42
C SER A 56 0.48 13.92 -8.97
N TYR A 57 -0.54 13.11 -8.66
CA TYR A 57 -0.77 12.56 -7.32
C TYR A 57 0.13 11.34 -6.99
N ILE A 58 0.80 10.74 -7.98
CA ILE A 58 1.71 9.61 -7.79
C ILE A 58 3.09 10.12 -7.36
N THR A 59 3.38 9.98 -6.07
CA THR A 59 4.65 10.37 -5.44
C THR A 59 5.79 9.41 -5.79
N ALA A 60 7.03 9.78 -5.47
CA ALA A 60 8.19 8.91 -5.64
C ALA A 60 8.08 7.61 -4.82
N ALA A 61 7.53 7.68 -3.60
CA ALA A 61 7.29 6.50 -2.76
C ALA A 61 6.30 5.53 -3.43
N ILE A 62 5.17 6.03 -3.93
CA ILE A 62 4.18 5.21 -4.64
C ILE A 62 4.79 4.57 -5.89
N LYS A 63 5.62 5.30 -6.64
CA LYS A 63 6.34 4.73 -7.79
C LYS A 63 7.29 3.60 -7.38
N SER A 64 7.95 3.72 -6.23
CA SER A 64 8.84 2.69 -5.70
C SER A 64 8.08 1.43 -5.31
N ASP A 65 6.93 1.57 -4.65
CA ASP A 65 6.07 0.44 -4.28
C ASP A 65 5.56 -0.30 -5.51
N ILE A 66 5.03 0.44 -6.50
CA ILE A 66 4.57 -0.13 -7.77
C ILE A 66 5.72 -0.86 -8.48
N ALA A 67 6.92 -0.26 -8.50
CA ALA A 67 8.09 -0.88 -9.12
C ALA A 67 8.49 -2.19 -8.44
N ALA A 68 8.40 -2.26 -7.11
CA ALA A 68 8.71 -3.46 -6.34
C ALA A 68 7.77 -4.63 -6.68
N GLU A 69 6.47 -4.37 -6.81
CA GLU A 69 5.48 -5.38 -7.21
C GLU A 69 5.75 -5.89 -8.64
N VAL A 70 6.04 -4.98 -9.57
CA VAL A 70 6.37 -5.33 -10.96
C VAL A 70 7.65 -6.16 -11.04
N ILE A 71 8.69 -5.79 -10.28
CA ILE A 71 9.94 -6.55 -10.19
C ILE A 71 9.68 -7.95 -9.63
N HIS A 72 8.80 -8.07 -8.62
CA HIS A 72 8.42 -9.37 -8.08
C HIS A 72 7.74 -10.26 -9.13
N ALA A 73 6.75 -9.74 -9.85
CA ALA A 73 6.06 -10.46 -10.93
C ALA A 73 7.01 -10.91 -12.05
N ILE A 74 7.92 -10.04 -12.48
CA ILE A 74 8.96 -10.36 -13.46
C ILE A 74 9.87 -11.49 -12.95
N ASN A 75 10.28 -11.44 -11.67
CA ASN A 75 11.17 -12.46 -11.11
C ASN A 75 10.51 -13.84 -10.99
N LEU A 76 9.19 -13.91 -10.72
CA LEU A 76 8.45 -15.18 -10.68
C LEU A 76 8.47 -15.91 -12.03
N THR A 77 8.47 -15.17 -13.13
CA THR A 77 8.38 -15.71 -14.49
C THR A 77 9.73 -15.70 -15.24
N ARG A 78 10.79 -15.22 -14.59
CA ARG A 78 12.13 -15.07 -15.19
C ARG A 78 12.77 -16.39 -15.65
N ASN A 79 12.41 -17.50 -15.01
CA ASN A 79 12.95 -18.82 -15.35
C ASN A 79 12.21 -19.51 -16.50
N CYS A 80 10.99 -19.05 -16.82
CA CYS A 80 10.19 -19.61 -17.90
C CYS A 80 10.21 -18.75 -19.16
N ALA A 81 10.22 -17.42 -19.03
CA ALA A 81 10.22 -16.51 -20.17
C ALA A 81 11.63 -16.11 -20.62
N VAL A 82 11.84 -16.04 -21.94
CA VAL A 82 13.07 -15.42 -22.48
C VAL A 82 13.12 -13.93 -22.12
N LYS A 83 14.35 -13.41 -21.95
CA LYS A 83 14.60 -12.03 -21.51
C LYS A 83 13.81 -11.02 -22.35
N GLY A 84 13.07 -10.14 -21.70
CA GLY A 84 12.28 -9.09 -22.33
C GLY A 84 10.80 -9.41 -22.49
N LEU A 85 10.37 -10.69 -22.46
CA LEU A 85 8.95 -11.04 -22.57
C LEU A 85 8.18 -10.74 -21.28
N ALA A 86 8.67 -11.22 -20.14
CA ALA A 86 8.06 -10.93 -18.84
C ALA A 86 8.04 -9.42 -18.60
N GLU A 87 9.15 -8.73 -18.87
CA GLU A 87 9.23 -7.28 -18.75
C GLU A 87 8.25 -6.57 -19.72
N ALA A 88 8.07 -7.05 -20.94
CA ALA A 88 7.12 -6.45 -21.87
C ALA A 88 5.67 -6.53 -21.37
N ILE A 89 5.28 -7.67 -20.80
CA ILE A 89 3.91 -7.87 -20.29
C ILE A 89 3.71 -7.09 -18.98
N GLU A 90 4.53 -7.36 -17.96
CA GLU A 90 4.34 -6.79 -16.63
C GLU A 90 4.49 -5.26 -16.62
N CYS A 91 5.53 -4.73 -17.27
CA CYS A 91 5.77 -3.29 -17.29
C CYS A 91 4.74 -2.52 -18.13
N SER A 92 4.08 -3.15 -19.10
CA SER A 92 3.10 -2.44 -19.92
C SER A 92 1.85 -1.99 -19.15
N SER A 93 1.56 -2.61 -18.01
CA SER A 93 0.45 -2.23 -17.13
C SER A 93 0.74 -0.95 -16.33
N VAL A 94 2.02 -0.69 -16.01
CA VAL A 94 2.47 0.38 -15.09
C VAL A 94 3.21 1.52 -15.77
N VAL A 95 4.12 1.19 -16.69
CA VAL A 95 5.01 2.11 -17.39
C VAL A 95 5.06 1.77 -18.88
N PRO A 96 3.91 1.77 -19.58
CA PRO A 96 3.88 1.43 -21.00
C PRO A 96 4.82 2.32 -21.82
N LYS A 97 5.29 1.80 -22.95
CA LYS A 97 6.12 2.56 -23.90
C LYS A 97 5.38 3.82 -24.34
N CYS A 98 6.06 4.95 -24.32
CA CYS A 98 5.49 6.21 -24.77
C CYS A 98 5.81 6.49 -26.24
N ASN A 99 4.85 7.02 -26.98
CA ASN A 99 5.05 7.49 -28.35
C ASN A 99 5.27 9.01 -28.41
N SER A 100 5.59 9.54 -29.58
CA SER A 100 5.81 10.98 -29.80
C SER A 100 4.61 11.87 -29.48
N LEU A 101 3.42 11.29 -29.30
CA LEU A 101 2.19 12.00 -28.90
C LEU A 101 1.88 11.86 -27.40
N GLY A 102 2.78 11.29 -26.60
CA GLY A 102 2.55 11.06 -25.17
C GLY A 102 1.58 9.92 -24.86
N ARG A 103 1.27 9.06 -25.84
CA ARG A 103 0.29 7.97 -25.69
C ARG A 103 0.98 6.63 -25.44
N PRO A 104 0.36 5.74 -24.65
CA PRO A 104 0.91 4.41 -24.40
C PRO A 104 0.86 3.53 -25.66
N ILE A 105 1.93 2.78 -25.88
CA ILE A 105 2.04 1.68 -26.85
C ILE A 105 2.07 0.39 -26.04
N LEU A 106 1.07 -0.46 -26.23
CA LEU A 106 0.95 -1.75 -25.56
C LEU A 106 1.71 -2.86 -26.31
N PRO A 107 2.04 -3.98 -25.65
CA PRO A 107 2.61 -5.15 -26.31
C PRO A 107 1.68 -5.68 -27.39
N CYS A 108 2.26 -6.27 -28.44
CA CYS A 108 1.44 -7.01 -29.40
C CYS A 108 0.89 -8.29 -28.76
N ARG A 109 -0.30 -8.72 -29.18
CA ARG A 109 -0.95 -9.96 -28.71
C ARG A 109 -0.03 -11.18 -28.84
N GLU A 110 0.74 -11.24 -29.91
CA GLU A 110 1.70 -12.30 -30.19
C GLU A 110 2.81 -12.38 -29.13
N VAL A 111 3.21 -11.25 -28.55
CA VAL A 111 4.19 -11.20 -27.45
C VAL A 111 3.62 -11.86 -26.20
N CYS A 112 2.36 -11.53 -25.88
CA CYS A 112 1.64 -12.10 -24.73
C CYS A 112 1.38 -13.60 -24.93
N ALA A 113 0.97 -14.01 -26.15
CA ALA A 113 0.77 -15.41 -26.49
C ALA A 113 2.05 -16.25 -26.31
N GLU A 114 3.20 -15.72 -26.75
CA GLU A 114 4.49 -16.40 -26.59
C GLU A 114 4.92 -16.46 -25.12
N PHE A 115 4.69 -15.40 -24.34
CA PHE A 115 4.94 -15.39 -22.90
C PHE A 115 4.13 -16.48 -22.18
N LEU A 116 2.83 -16.57 -22.45
CA LEU A 116 1.96 -17.59 -21.87
C LEU A 116 2.41 -19.00 -22.26
N LYS A 117 2.81 -19.21 -23.52
CA LYS A 117 3.31 -20.50 -24.01
C LYS A 117 4.57 -20.95 -23.27
N GLN A 118 5.49 -20.03 -22.99
CA GLN A 118 6.72 -20.36 -22.28
C GLN A 118 6.50 -20.61 -20.78
N CYS A 119 5.52 -19.93 -20.19
CA CYS A 119 5.25 -19.97 -18.75
C CYS A 119 4.06 -20.83 -18.32
N GLU A 120 3.38 -21.52 -19.25
CA GLU A 120 2.17 -22.31 -19.00
C GLU A 120 2.27 -23.24 -17.78
N PHE A 121 3.37 -23.98 -17.66
CA PHE A 121 3.57 -24.95 -16.58
C PHE A 121 4.18 -24.36 -15.30
N HIS A 122 4.55 -23.07 -15.31
CA HIS A 122 5.13 -22.37 -14.17
C HIS A 122 4.11 -21.47 -13.47
N LEU A 123 3.11 -21.00 -14.21
CA LEU A 123 1.98 -20.26 -13.65
C LEU A 123 0.98 -21.26 -13.07
N ASP A 124 0.40 -20.94 -11.92
CA ASP A 124 -0.79 -21.65 -11.48
C ASP A 124 -1.96 -21.35 -12.43
N VAL A 125 -2.97 -22.22 -12.37
CA VAL A 125 -4.06 -22.22 -13.34
C VAL A 125 -4.89 -20.94 -13.30
N PHE A 126 -4.95 -20.26 -12.15
CA PHE A 126 -5.69 -19.01 -12.00
C PHE A 126 -4.94 -17.85 -12.67
N ASN A 127 -3.65 -17.70 -12.35
CA ASN A 127 -2.81 -16.68 -12.95
C ASN A 127 -2.70 -16.84 -14.48
N LEU A 128 -2.62 -18.09 -14.97
CA LEU A 128 -2.62 -18.37 -16.40
C LEU A 128 -3.92 -17.90 -17.08
N ASP A 129 -5.08 -18.27 -16.53
CA ASP A 129 -6.41 -17.93 -17.09
C ASP A 129 -6.69 -16.43 -17.03
N TYR A 130 -6.21 -15.77 -15.98
CA TYR A 130 -6.29 -14.33 -15.80
C TYR A 130 -5.46 -13.58 -16.85
N LEU A 131 -4.20 -14.00 -17.07
CA LEU A 131 -3.35 -13.40 -18.08
C LEU A 131 -3.85 -13.66 -19.50
N ILE A 132 -4.44 -14.83 -19.79
CA ILE A 132 -5.13 -15.11 -21.06
C ILE A 132 -6.19 -14.04 -21.33
N SER A 133 -7.03 -13.77 -20.34
CA SER A 133 -8.11 -12.77 -20.42
C SER A 133 -7.58 -11.40 -20.79
N PHE A 134 -6.46 -10.97 -20.20
CA PHE A 134 -5.81 -9.72 -20.57
C PHE A 134 -5.14 -9.76 -21.94
N CYS A 135 -4.41 -10.82 -22.29
CA CYS A 135 -3.77 -10.91 -23.61
C CYS A 135 -4.77 -10.73 -24.77
N LEU A 136 -6.04 -11.10 -24.59
CA LEU A 136 -7.08 -10.96 -25.62
C LEU A 136 -7.43 -9.50 -25.96
N VAL A 137 -7.18 -8.53 -25.07
CA VAL A 137 -7.44 -7.11 -25.37
C VAL A 137 -6.28 -6.44 -26.10
N LEU A 138 -5.12 -7.11 -26.22
CA LEU A 138 -3.96 -6.56 -26.91
C LEU A 138 -4.16 -6.47 -28.43
N PRO A 139 -3.61 -5.42 -29.05
CA PRO A 139 -3.59 -5.26 -30.51
C PRO A 139 -2.70 -6.31 -31.19
N THR A 140 -3.00 -6.61 -32.45
CA THR A 140 -2.15 -7.45 -33.31
C THR A 140 -1.22 -6.59 -34.16
N ASN A 141 -0.01 -7.10 -34.44
CA ASN A 141 1.02 -6.39 -35.22
C ASN A 141 0.63 -6.16 -36.71
N SER A 142 -0.47 -6.76 -37.16
CA SER A 142 -1.00 -6.64 -38.53
C SER A 142 -1.75 -5.33 -38.81
N SER A 143 -2.02 -4.51 -37.80
CA SER A 143 -2.84 -3.30 -37.95
C SER A 143 -2.00 -2.02 -38.05
N ASN A 144 -2.00 -1.38 -39.23
CA ASN A 144 -1.37 -0.05 -39.43
C ASN A 144 -2.00 1.06 -38.57
N CYS A 145 -3.17 0.79 -37.97
CA CYS A 145 -3.96 1.77 -37.22
C CYS A 145 -3.68 1.78 -35.71
N ALA A 146 -3.07 0.72 -35.16
CA ALA A 146 -2.75 0.59 -33.73
C ALA A 146 -1.36 -0.05 -33.56
N PRO A 147 -0.28 0.73 -33.72
CA PRO A 147 1.07 0.20 -33.54
C PRO A 147 1.23 -0.33 -32.12
N CYS A 148 1.75 -1.56 -32.02
CA CYS A 148 2.04 -2.25 -30.77
C CYS A 148 3.54 -2.54 -30.66
N MET A 149 4.03 -2.80 -29.46
CA MET A 149 5.46 -3.05 -29.23
C MET A 149 5.79 -4.53 -29.25
N VAL A 150 6.95 -4.83 -29.82
CA VAL A 150 7.58 -6.15 -29.81
C VAL A 150 8.95 -6.00 -29.15
N PRO A 151 9.32 -6.84 -28.17
CA PRO A 151 10.60 -6.74 -27.49
C PRO A 151 11.76 -7.11 -28.43
N PRO A 152 13.01 -6.71 -28.12
CA PRO A 152 14.17 -7.04 -28.92
C PRO A 152 14.37 -8.55 -29.02
N ASN A 153 14.78 -9.03 -30.20
CA ASN A 153 15.02 -10.46 -30.47
C ASN A 153 13.79 -11.36 -30.28
N PHE A 154 12.58 -10.81 -30.32
CA PHE A 154 11.36 -11.59 -30.27
C PHE A 154 11.28 -12.57 -31.44
N THR A 155 11.15 -13.85 -31.11
CA THR A 155 10.81 -14.92 -32.04
C THR A 155 9.59 -15.63 -31.52
N THR A 156 8.72 -16.09 -32.42
CA THR A 156 7.55 -16.88 -32.06
C THR A 156 7.43 -18.06 -33.01
N ASN A 157 6.95 -19.18 -32.48
CA ASN A 157 6.56 -20.32 -33.28
C ASN A 157 5.03 -20.35 -33.39
N SER A 158 4.50 -19.71 -34.42
CA SER A 158 3.06 -19.65 -34.71
C SER A 158 2.45 -21.01 -35.05
N SER A 159 3.27 -22.04 -35.29
CA SER A 159 2.83 -23.39 -35.64
C SER A 159 2.43 -24.24 -34.42
N VAL A 160 2.79 -23.80 -33.21
CA VAL A 160 2.46 -24.51 -31.95
C VAL A 160 1.38 -23.71 -31.22
N PRO A 161 0.15 -24.24 -31.06
CA PRO A 161 -0.89 -23.57 -30.30
C PRO A 161 -0.46 -23.43 -28.84
N GLY A 162 -0.72 -22.27 -28.25
CA GLY A 162 -0.45 -21.99 -26.85
C GLY A 162 -1.73 -21.80 -26.04
N PRO A 163 -1.61 -21.40 -24.75
CA PRO A 163 -2.76 -21.19 -23.88
C PRO A 163 -3.79 -20.19 -24.42
N LEU A 164 -3.36 -19.18 -25.20
CA LEU A 164 -4.27 -18.19 -25.79
C LEU A 164 -5.15 -18.78 -26.92
N ASP A 165 -4.75 -19.92 -27.51
CA ASP A 165 -5.42 -20.56 -28.65
C ASP A 165 -6.47 -21.60 -28.22
N ARG A 166 -6.64 -21.83 -26.91
CA ARG A 166 -7.50 -22.90 -26.37
C ARG A 166 -9.02 -22.66 -26.52
N GLY A 167 -9.43 -21.45 -26.88
CA GLY A 167 -10.84 -21.10 -27.09
C GLY A 167 -11.71 -21.09 -25.83
N CYS A 168 -13.04 -21.14 -26.04
CA CYS A 168 -14.04 -21.13 -24.99
C CYS A 168 -14.23 -22.53 -24.36
N HIS A 169 -14.55 -22.58 -23.07
CA HIS A 169 -14.87 -23.81 -22.34
C HIS A 169 -16.28 -23.76 -21.77
N GLU A 170 -16.97 -24.90 -21.68
CA GLU A 170 -18.29 -24.95 -21.04
C GLU A 170 -18.23 -24.54 -19.57
N VAL A 171 -19.28 -23.84 -19.11
CA VAL A 171 -19.47 -23.54 -17.68
C VAL A 171 -19.96 -24.80 -16.96
N ILE A 172 -19.20 -25.25 -15.95
CA ILE A 172 -19.54 -26.43 -15.13
C ILE A 172 -20.11 -26.08 -13.76
N ILE A 173 -20.02 -24.81 -13.36
CA ILE A 173 -20.49 -24.33 -12.05
C ILE A 173 -22.00 -24.06 -12.12
N PRO A 174 -22.86 -24.87 -11.45
CA PRO A 174 -24.30 -24.80 -11.65
C PRO A 174 -24.89 -23.42 -11.38
N VAL A 175 -24.54 -22.79 -10.25
CA VAL A 175 -25.06 -21.47 -9.87
C VAL A 175 -24.85 -20.38 -10.93
N CYS A 176 -23.78 -20.47 -11.72
CA CYS A 176 -23.50 -19.52 -12.79
C CYS A 176 -24.12 -19.97 -14.13
N LYS A 177 -24.14 -21.28 -14.39
CA LYS A 177 -24.80 -21.87 -15.56
C LYS A 177 -26.30 -21.62 -15.54
N ASP A 178 -26.93 -21.75 -14.38
CA ASP A 178 -28.38 -21.63 -14.17
C ASP A 178 -28.89 -20.19 -14.29
N LEU A 179 -27.99 -19.20 -14.28
CA LEU A 179 -28.36 -17.82 -14.65
C LEU A 179 -28.79 -17.72 -16.12
N GLY A 180 -28.37 -18.67 -16.97
CA GLY A 180 -28.76 -18.72 -18.39
C GLY A 180 -28.22 -17.55 -19.22
N LEU A 181 -27.17 -16.88 -18.75
CA LEU A 181 -26.63 -15.66 -19.39
C LEU A 181 -25.54 -15.97 -20.42
N TYR A 182 -24.78 -17.04 -20.18
CA TYR A 182 -23.75 -17.58 -21.06
C TYR A 182 -23.53 -19.06 -20.70
N ASP A 183 -23.15 -19.86 -21.69
CA ASP A 183 -22.90 -21.30 -21.57
C ASP A 183 -21.41 -21.64 -21.62
N HIS A 184 -20.57 -20.70 -22.07
CA HIS A 184 -19.12 -20.85 -22.12
C HIS A 184 -18.37 -19.69 -21.45
N THR A 185 -17.17 -20.00 -20.96
CA THR A 185 -16.26 -19.10 -20.25
C THR A 185 -14.85 -19.21 -20.81
N LEU A 186 -14.03 -18.19 -20.59
CA LEU A 186 -12.59 -18.26 -20.86
C LEU A 186 -11.85 -19.15 -19.85
N SER A 187 -12.43 -19.40 -18.67
CA SER A 187 -11.83 -20.21 -17.61
C SER A 187 -11.81 -21.70 -17.97
N SER A 188 -10.63 -22.31 -17.91
CA SER A 188 -10.44 -23.73 -18.17
C SER A 188 -11.18 -24.61 -17.16
N ILE A 189 -11.52 -25.85 -17.54
CA ILE A 189 -12.17 -26.80 -16.63
C ILE A 189 -11.38 -27.00 -15.33
N PRO A 190 -10.04 -27.14 -15.33
CA PRO A 190 -9.26 -27.19 -14.09
C PRO A 190 -9.38 -25.92 -13.24
N ALA A 191 -9.38 -24.73 -13.85
CA ALA A 191 -9.57 -23.48 -13.12
C ALA A 191 -10.97 -23.37 -12.49
N GLN A 192 -12.01 -23.79 -13.21
CA GLN A 192 -13.38 -23.85 -12.68
C GLN A 192 -13.47 -24.80 -11.47
N LYS A 193 -12.85 -25.99 -11.55
CA LYS A 193 -12.82 -26.95 -10.43
C LYS A 193 -12.03 -26.41 -9.22
N HIS A 194 -10.93 -25.69 -9.47
CA HIS A 194 -10.16 -25.03 -8.42
C HIS A 194 -10.97 -23.92 -7.75
N TYR A 195 -11.62 -23.08 -8.55
CA TYR A 195 -12.48 -22.00 -8.07
C TYR A 195 -13.66 -22.53 -7.26
N TYR A 196 -14.29 -23.61 -7.70
CA TYR A 196 -15.31 -24.31 -6.93
C TYR A 196 -14.80 -24.79 -5.57
N ALA A 197 -13.60 -25.39 -5.55
CA ALA A 197 -12.98 -25.85 -4.30
C ALA A 197 -12.70 -24.71 -3.32
N TRP A 198 -12.26 -23.56 -3.82
CA TRP A 198 -12.10 -22.36 -3.00
C TRP A 198 -13.44 -21.81 -2.50
N MET A 199 -14.46 -21.78 -3.36
CA MET A 199 -15.76 -21.17 -3.06
C MET A 199 -16.56 -21.96 -2.00
N TYR A 200 -16.56 -23.28 -2.12
CA TYR A 200 -17.39 -24.17 -1.30
C TYR A 200 -16.60 -24.96 -0.25
N ASP A 201 -15.27 -24.78 -0.19
CA ASP A 201 -14.35 -25.59 0.62
C ASP A 201 -14.49 -27.11 0.35
N LYS A 202 -14.80 -27.48 -0.91
CA LYS A 202 -15.08 -28.86 -1.33
C LYS A 202 -14.64 -29.12 -2.77
N ASN A 203 -14.07 -30.30 -3.04
CA ASN A 203 -13.73 -30.67 -4.40
C ASN A 203 -14.97 -30.83 -5.29
N TYR A 204 -14.87 -30.36 -6.54
CA TYR A 204 -15.92 -30.51 -7.54
C TYR A 204 -16.11 -31.99 -7.93
N THR A 205 -17.35 -32.46 -7.93
CA THR A 205 -17.73 -33.81 -8.40
C THR A 205 -18.89 -33.71 -9.38
N ASP A 206 -18.78 -34.37 -10.54
CA ASP A 206 -19.81 -34.29 -11.60
C ASP A 206 -21.18 -34.82 -11.16
N ASN A 207 -21.22 -35.72 -10.17
CA ASN A 207 -22.45 -36.38 -9.74
C ASN A 207 -23.24 -35.59 -8.68
N ASN A 208 -22.61 -34.64 -7.99
CA ASN A 208 -23.24 -33.90 -6.89
C ASN A 208 -22.59 -32.52 -6.69
N PRO A 209 -22.70 -31.60 -7.67
CA PRO A 209 -22.24 -30.23 -7.50
C PRO A 209 -23.22 -29.41 -6.66
N GLU A 210 -22.71 -28.41 -5.94
CA GLU A 210 -23.52 -27.43 -5.22
C GLU A 210 -24.29 -26.57 -6.24
N THR A 211 -25.57 -26.36 -5.96
CA THR A 211 -26.52 -25.66 -6.84
C THR A 211 -26.95 -24.31 -6.31
N GLU A 212 -26.52 -23.96 -5.10
CA GLU A 212 -26.78 -22.67 -4.46
C GLU A 212 -25.47 -21.90 -4.28
N PHE A 213 -25.55 -20.57 -4.27
CA PHE A 213 -24.38 -19.73 -4.02
C PHE A 213 -23.82 -20.02 -2.61
N PRO A 214 -22.50 -19.92 -2.40
CA PRO A 214 -21.90 -20.17 -1.09
C PRO A 214 -22.44 -19.20 -0.04
N ASP A 215 -22.46 -19.62 1.22
CA ASP A 215 -23.09 -18.88 2.33
C ASP A 215 -22.70 -17.40 2.41
N PHE A 216 -21.44 -17.06 2.11
CA PHE A 216 -20.99 -15.66 2.14
C PHE A 216 -21.62 -14.82 1.03
N VAL A 217 -21.81 -15.39 -0.17
CA VAL A 217 -22.53 -14.73 -1.27
C VAL A 217 -24.01 -14.70 -0.99
N GLN A 218 -24.58 -15.77 -0.42
CA GLN A 218 -26.00 -15.79 -0.08
C GLN A 218 -26.34 -14.70 0.95
N LYS A 219 -25.51 -14.54 2.00
CA LYS A 219 -25.63 -13.43 2.96
C LYS A 219 -25.55 -12.05 2.28
N LEU A 220 -24.70 -11.91 1.27
CA LEU A 220 -24.57 -10.67 0.49
C LEU A 220 -25.82 -10.40 -0.34
N LEU A 221 -26.36 -11.42 -1.00
CA LEU A 221 -27.58 -11.34 -1.79
C LEU A 221 -28.79 -11.02 -0.90
N ASP A 222 -28.89 -11.63 0.27
CA ASP A 222 -29.96 -11.39 1.25
C ASP A 222 -29.92 -9.95 1.80
N LYS A 223 -28.72 -9.40 1.96
CA LYS A 223 -28.51 -8.00 2.37
C LYS A 223 -28.98 -7.01 1.29
N TYR A 224 -28.85 -7.36 0.01
CA TYR A 224 -29.15 -6.48 -1.13
C TYR A 224 -30.21 -7.07 -2.07
N PRO A 225 -31.47 -7.27 -1.60
CA PRO A 225 -32.52 -7.97 -2.36
C PRO A 225 -32.83 -7.31 -3.72
N LYS A 226 -32.71 -5.98 -3.82
CA LYS A 226 -32.94 -5.23 -5.06
C LYS A 226 -31.85 -5.45 -6.13
N CYS A 227 -30.63 -5.78 -5.72
CA CYS A 227 -29.49 -5.91 -6.62
C CYS A 227 -29.07 -7.37 -6.84
N GLN A 228 -29.80 -8.35 -6.31
CA GLN A 228 -29.40 -9.76 -6.35
C GLN A 228 -29.05 -10.24 -7.76
N GLU A 229 -29.86 -9.90 -8.76
CA GLU A 229 -29.62 -10.33 -10.13
C GLU A 229 -28.28 -9.78 -10.67
N ASN A 230 -28.06 -8.47 -10.52
CA ASN A 230 -26.84 -7.83 -11.00
C ASN A 230 -25.60 -8.23 -10.17
N ILE A 231 -25.75 -8.51 -8.88
CA ILE A 231 -24.67 -9.04 -8.03
C ILE A 231 -24.29 -10.48 -8.45
N LYS A 232 -25.27 -11.33 -8.76
CA LYS A 232 -25.01 -12.68 -9.32
C LYS A 232 -24.28 -12.59 -10.66
N LYS A 233 -24.69 -11.67 -11.53
CA LYS A 233 -24.00 -11.38 -12.81
C LYS A 233 -22.56 -10.95 -12.60
N LEU A 234 -22.34 -10.01 -11.69
CA LEU A 234 -21.02 -9.51 -11.35
C LEU A 234 -20.12 -10.64 -10.85
N PHE A 235 -20.60 -11.38 -9.85
CA PHE A 235 -19.86 -12.49 -9.23
C PHE A 235 -19.46 -13.57 -10.25
N CYS A 236 -20.41 -14.04 -11.06
CA CYS A 236 -20.12 -15.05 -12.07
C CYS A 236 -19.23 -14.50 -13.20
N GLY A 237 -19.47 -13.27 -13.64
CA GLY A 237 -18.68 -12.65 -14.72
C GLY A 237 -17.23 -12.35 -14.33
N GLU A 238 -16.94 -12.03 -13.07
CA GLU A 238 -15.56 -11.80 -12.63
C GLU A 238 -14.73 -13.08 -12.55
N HIS A 239 -15.33 -14.17 -12.07
CA HIS A 239 -14.60 -15.42 -11.81
C HIS A 239 -14.68 -16.41 -12.98
N LEU A 240 -15.74 -16.29 -13.79
CA LEU A 240 -15.99 -17.10 -14.98
C LEU A 240 -16.29 -16.15 -16.16
N PRO A 241 -15.31 -15.35 -16.62
CA PRO A 241 -15.49 -14.37 -17.68
C PRO A 241 -16.15 -15.00 -18.91
N PRO A 242 -17.30 -14.46 -19.37
CA PRO A 242 -18.06 -15.05 -20.47
C PRO A 242 -17.22 -15.18 -21.75
N CYS A 243 -17.47 -16.26 -22.48
CA CYS A 243 -16.92 -16.51 -23.80
C CYS A 243 -18.06 -16.91 -24.73
N PHE A 244 -18.13 -16.32 -25.92
CA PHE A 244 -19.18 -16.60 -26.89
C PHE A 244 -18.57 -17.33 -28.08
N PRO A 245 -18.78 -18.65 -28.26
CA PRO A 245 -18.12 -19.45 -29.30
C PRO A 245 -18.39 -18.99 -30.73
N GLY A 246 -19.47 -18.24 -30.96
CA GLY A 246 -19.79 -17.62 -32.25
C GLY A 246 -18.89 -16.44 -32.63
N GLU A 247 -18.02 -16.01 -31.72
CA GLU A 247 -17.08 -14.90 -31.90
C GLU A 247 -15.65 -15.35 -31.63
N SER A 248 -14.68 -14.60 -32.17
CA SER A 248 -13.28 -14.74 -31.74
C SER A 248 -13.19 -14.51 -30.22
N PRO A 249 -12.41 -15.30 -29.46
CA PRO A 249 -12.23 -15.08 -28.02
C PRO A 249 -11.91 -13.62 -27.70
N ARG A 250 -12.68 -13.06 -26.77
CA ARG A 250 -12.63 -11.66 -26.34
C ARG A 250 -12.86 -11.61 -24.85
N LEU A 251 -12.28 -10.61 -24.19
CA LEU A 251 -12.57 -10.35 -22.79
C LEU A 251 -13.94 -9.72 -22.65
N TYR A 252 -14.81 -10.35 -21.87
CA TYR A 252 -16.10 -9.82 -21.47
C TYR A 252 -16.11 -9.54 -19.96
N SER A 253 -16.67 -8.41 -19.56
CA SER A 253 -16.97 -8.09 -18.16
C SER A 253 -18.41 -7.61 -18.05
N LEU A 254 -18.88 -7.35 -16.82
CA LEU A 254 -20.20 -6.74 -16.63
C LEU A 254 -20.25 -5.41 -17.42
N CYS A 255 -21.37 -5.11 -18.06
CA CYS A 255 -21.53 -3.81 -18.69
C CYS A 255 -21.50 -2.71 -17.62
N GLN A 256 -20.71 -1.66 -17.85
CA GLN A 256 -20.56 -0.53 -16.92
C GLN A 256 -21.92 0.01 -16.41
N PRO A 257 -22.95 0.22 -17.26
CA PRO A 257 -24.24 0.70 -16.77
C PRO A 257 -24.96 -0.23 -15.78
N LEU A 258 -24.74 -1.55 -15.84
CA LEU A 258 -25.26 -2.47 -14.84
C LEU A 258 -24.49 -2.39 -13.53
N CYS A 259 -23.17 -2.19 -13.61
CA CYS A 259 -22.36 -1.92 -12.42
C CYS A 259 -22.79 -0.60 -11.75
N ASP A 260 -22.95 0.47 -12.53
CA ASP A 260 -23.44 1.77 -12.07
C ASP A 260 -24.84 1.64 -11.44
N GLN A 261 -25.66 0.73 -11.94
CA GLN A 261 -26.95 0.42 -11.34
C GLN A 261 -26.82 -0.24 -9.96
N ILE A 262 -25.90 -1.21 -9.79
CA ILE A 262 -25.60 -1.77 -8.45
C ILE A 262 -25.15 -0.64 -7.52
N ALA A 263 -24.26 0.23 -8.00
CA ALA A 263 -23.73 1.35 -7.24
C ALA A 263 -24.82 2.33 -6.78
N PHE A 264 -25.82 2.55 -7.64
CA PHE A 264 -26.93 3.45 -7.37
C PHE A 264 -28.00 2.82 -6.47
N ASP A 265 -28.45 1.60 -6.80
CA ASP A 265 -29.55 0.91 -6.12
C ASP A 265 -29.11 0.29 -4.78
N CYS A 266 -27.83 -0.07 -4.66
CA CYS A 266 -27.22 -0.69 -3.49
C CYS A 266 -25.87 -0.03 -3.15
N PRO A 267 -25.85 1.25 -2.72
CA PRO A 267 -24.62 2.02 -2.52
C PRO A 267 -23.70 1.45 -1.42
N GLU A 268 -24.26 0.72 -0.45
CA GLU A 268 -23.48 0.04 0.60
C GLU A 268 -22.85 -1.28 0.12
N PHE A 269 -23.12 -1.74 -1.11
CA PHE A 269 -22.52 -2.96 -1.66
C PHE A 269 -21.02 -2.79 -1.89
N PHE A 270 -20.63 -1.64 -2.43
CA PHE A 270 -19.23 -1.27 -2.57
C PHE A 270 -18.72 -0.77 -1.22
N SER A 271 -17.58 -1.31 -0.77
CA SER A 271 -17.01 -0.95 0.54
C SER A 271 -16.59 0.52 0.58
N ASP A 272 -16.49 1.10 1.78
CA ASP A 272 -15.95 2.47 1.95
C ASP A 272 -14.53 2.64 1.35
N ASP A 273 -13.80 1.53 1.16
CA ASP A 273 -12.43 1.50 0.69
C ASP A 273 -12.28 1.53 -0.85
N LEU A 274 -13.35 1.25 -1.61
CA LEU A 274 -13.32 1.25 -3.08
C LEU A 274 -14.58 1.95 -3.61
N SER A 275 -14.40 3.13 -4.21
CA SER A 275 -15.57 3.90 -4.66
C SER A 275 -16.26 3.15 -5.81
N ALA A 276 -17.58 3.06 -5.76
CA ALA A 276 -18.36 2.39 -6.78
C ALA A 276 -18.10 2.97 -8.19
N GLU A 277 -17.86 4.29 -8.26
CA GLU A 277 -17.48 5.00 -9.50
C GLU A 277 -16.17 4.48 -10.08
N GLU A 278 -15.14 4.30 -9.25
CA GLU A 278 -13.84 3.80 -9.65
C GLU A 278 -13.93 2.35 -10.14
N TYR A 279 -14.59 1.48 -9.37
CA TYR A 279 -14.79 0.09 -9.76
C TYR A 279 -15.54 -0.03 -11.09
N CYS A 280 -16.70 0.61 -11.20
CA CYS A 280 -17.54 0.52 -12.39
C CYS A 280 -16.89 1.21 -13.61
N SER A 281 -15.97 2.15 -13.43
CA SER A 281 -15.22 2.75 -14.54
C SER A 281 -14.31 1.76 -15.28
N THR A 282 -13.92 0.66 -14.62
CA THR A 282 -13.10 -0.43 -15.20
C THR A 282 -13.93 -1.43 -16.02
N MET A 283 -15.25 -1.40 -15.84
CA MET A 283 -16.17 -2.31 -16.51
C MET A 283 -16.33 -1.96 -17.98
N ALA A 284 -16.74 -2.94 -18.78
CA ALA A 284 -16.82 -2.77 -20.22
C ALA A 284 -17.93 -1.78 -20.60
N LYS A 285 -17.59 -0.81 -21.44
CA LYS A 285 -18.54 0.20 -21.92
C LYS A 285 -19.53 -0.43 -22.89
N GLY A 286 -20.79 -0.01 -22.80
CA GLY A 286 -21.86 -0.45 -23.67
C GLY A 286 -23.03 -1.04 -22.90
N ASN A 287 -23.97 -1.62 -23.64
CA ASN A 287 -25.12 -2.34 -23.10
C ASN A 287 -25.32 -3.61 -23.93
N SER A 288 -25.74 -4.70 -23.27
CA SER A 288 -26.14 -5.95 -23.91
C SER A 288 -27.34 -6.56 -23.17
N ALA A 289 -28.10 -7.41 -23.86
CA ALA A 289 -29.27 -8.06 -23.28
C ALA A 289 -28.89 -9.03 -22.14
N HIS A 290 -27.75 -9.71 -22.26
CA HIS A 290 -27.23 -10.63 -21.23
C HIS A 290 -26.43 -9.90 -20.13
N GLY A 291 -26.14 -8.60 -20.30
CA GLY A 291 -25.48 -7.77 -19.29
C GLY A 291 -23.95 -7.83 -19.27
N PHE A 292 -23.32 -8.53 -20.22
CA PHE A 292 -21.86 -8.55 -20.38
C PHE A 292 -21.44 -7.80 -21.63
N CYS A 293 -20.39 -6.99 -21.54
CA CYS A 293 -19.90 -6.15 -22.61
C CYS A 293 -18.43 -6.48 -22.89
N GLN A 294 -18.01 -6.33 -24.15
CA GLN A 294 -16.62 -6.55 -24.52
C GLN A 294 -15.73 -5.48 -23.91
N SER A 295 -14.70 -5.89 -23.17
CA SER A 295 -13.63 -5.02 -22.72
C SER A 295 -12.55 -4.91 -23.80
N ASN A 296 -12.09 -3.69 -24.02
CA ASN A 296 -10.93 -3.35 -24.85
C ASN A 296 -9.83 -2.66 -24.04
N GLN A 297 -9.96 -2.68 -22.71
CA GLN A 297 -9.04 -2.00 -21.81
C GLN A 297 -7.99 -2.99 -21.35
N TRP A 298 -6.73 -2.69 -21.65
CA TRP A 298 -5.61 -3.28 -20.95
C TRP A 298 -5.65 -2.81 -19.49
N PRO A 299 -5.41 -3.69 -18.50
CA PRO A 299 -5.40 -3.29 -17.10
C PRO A 299 -4.42 -2.13 -16.91
N ALA A 300 -4.94 -0.97 -16.54
CA ALA A 300 -4.11 0.11 -16.04
C ALA A 300 -3.74 -0.27 -14.59
N SER A 301 -2.46 -0.25 -14.23
CA SER A 301 -2.08 -0.45 -12.84
C SER A 301 -2.79 0.55 -11.92
N LEU A 302 -3.03 1.76 -12.41
CA LEU A 302 -3.71 2.85 -11.71
C LEU A 302 -5.21 2.66 -11.51
N SER A 303 -5.84 1.57 -11.95
CA SER A 303 -7.20 1.20 -11.49
C SER A 303 -7.19 0.23 -10.30
N TRP A 304 -6.01 -0.29 -9.93
CA TRP A 304 -5.80 -1.11 -8.73
C TRP A 304 -5.33 -0.26 -7.53
N PHE A 305 -4.76 0.92 -7.80
CA PHE A 305 -4.17 1.83 -6.79
C PHE A 305 -5.02 3.01 -6.26
N PRO A 306 -6.18 3.45 -6.80
CA PRO A 306 -6.95 4.55 -6.21
C PRO A 306 -7.74 4.17 -4.95
N TYR A 307 -7.49 2.98 -4.39
CA TYR A 307 -7.78 2.59 -3.00
C TYR A 307 -7.26 3.57 -1.92
N ALA A 308 -6.47 4.58 -2.32
CA ALA A 308 -5.92 5.65 -1.49
C ALA A 308 -6.66 7.01 -1.59
N GLU A 309 -7.60 7.20 -2.53
CA GLU A 309 -8.21 8.52 -2.81
C GLU A 309 -9.65 8.67 -2.27
N SER A 310 -10.43 7.60 -2.11
CA SER A 310 -11.81 7.69 -1.56
C SER A 310 -11.88 8.19 -0.11
N THR A 311 -10.76 8.14 0.63
CA THR A 311 -10.67 8.62 2.03
C THR A 311 -10.36 10.11 2.15
N ARG A 312 -10.17 10.85 1.04
CA ARG A 312 -9.73 12.27 1.08
C ARG A 312 -10.73 13.32 0.61
N ALA A 313 -11.91 12.95 0.11
CA ALA A 313 -12.92 13.95 -0.25
C ALA A 313 -13.83 14.29 0.95
N PRO A 314 -13.81 15.53 1.50
CA PRO A 314 -14.85 15.95 2.42
C PRO A 314 -16.20 15.95 1.70
N LYS A 315 -17.20 15.27 2.29
CA LYS A 315 -18.60 15.21 1.84
C LYS A 315 -19.30 16.57 1.96
N THR A 316 -18.88 17.57 1.20
CA THR A 316 -19.63 18.83 1.00
C THR A 316 -19.17 19.53 -0.28
N ALA A 317 -19.71 19.12 -1.42
CA ALA A 317 -19.79 19.98 -2.60
C ALA A 317 -21.23 19.98 -3.09
N LYS A 318 -22.04 20.89 -2.52
CA LYS A 318 -23.32 21.30 -3.13
C LYS A 318 -23.02 21.84 -4.52
N ARG A 319 -23.58 21.19 -5.53
CA ARG A 319 -23.59 21.62 -6.93
C ARG A 319 -24.17 23.04 -7.01
N LEU A 320 -23.38 24.02 -7.45
CA LEU A 320 -23.86 25.37 -7.78
C LEU A 320 -23.72 25.63 -9.29
N PRO A 321 -24.65 26.39 -9.91
CA PRO A 321 -24.86 26.38 -11.35
C PRO A 321 -23.84 27.24 -12.10
N GLN A 322 -23.52 26.82 -13.32
CA GLN A 322 -22.77 27.61 -14.29
C GLN A 322 -23.55 28.86 -14.69
N THR A 323 -22.93 30.03 -14.51
CA THR A 323 -23.30 31.26 -15.23
C THR A 323 -22.06 31.88 -15.85
N THR A 324 -22.13 32.10 -17.15
CA THR A 324 -21.19 32.84 -18.00
C THR A 324 -21.19 34.34 -17.69
N PRO A 325 -20.04 35.05 -17.73
CA PRO A 325 -20.03 36.52 -17.70
C PRO A 325 -19.91 37.14 -19.09
N LYS A 326 -20.80 38.09 -19.38
CA LYS A 326 -20.71 39.08 -20.45
C LYS A 326 -19.69 40.17 -20.10
N ALA A 327 -19.09 40.74 -21.16
CA ALA A 327 -18.27 41.95 -21.13
C ALA A 327 -19.12 43.24 -20.97
N LEU A 328 -18.59 44.27 -20.30
CA LEU A 328 -18.41 45.63 -20.85
C LEU A 328 -17.66 46.58 -19.89
N ASP A 329 -16.75 47.37 -20.47
CA ASP A 329 -16.39 48.79 -20.27
C ASP A 329 -16.32 49.46 -18.88
N GLY A 330 -15.28 50.29 -18.69
CA GLY A 330 -15.36 51.39 -17.73
C GLY A 330 -14.08 52.08 -17.27
N SER A 331 -13.43 52.82 -18.17
CA SER A 331 -12.73 54.10 -17.93
C SER A 331 -11.72 54.28 -16.77
N ALA A 332 -10.46 54.48 -17.16
CA ALA A 332 -9.37 54.98 -16.35
C ALA A 332 -9.40 56.52 -16.23
N ARG A 333 -9.20 57.05 -15.01
CA ARG A 333 -8.55 58.35 -14.76
C ARG A 333 -7.68 58.25 -13.51
N GLY A 334 -6.39 58.56 -13.63
CA GLY A 334 -5.52 58.75 -12.46
C GLY A 334 -4.02 58.42 -12.61
N ILE A 335 -3.47 58.26 -13.81
CA ILE A 335 -2.04 58.02 -13.98
C ILE A 335 -1.32 59.36 -14.07
N LYS A 336 -0.89 59.89 -12.92
CA LYS A 336 0.35 60.69 -12.76
C LYS A 336 0.80 60.91 -11.31
N VAL A 337 0.20 60.26 -10.32
CA VAL A 337 0.69 60.24 -8.91
C VAL A 337 1.00 58.81 -8.41
N TRP A 338 0.47 57.77 -9.07
CA TRP A 338 0.60 56.37 -8.63
C TRP A 338 2.00 55.75 -8.77
N ALA A 339 2.86 56.22 -9.66
CA ALA A 339 4.20 55.63 -9.84
C ALA A 339 5.14 55.89 -8.64
N ILE A 340 5.00 57.02 -7.95
CA ILE A 340 5.83 57.33 -6.77
C ILE A 340 5.24 56.67 -5.52
N VAL A 341 3.90 56.65 -5.39
CA VAL A 341 3.20 56.01 -4.25
C VAL A 341 3.35 54.49 -4.29
N VAL A 342 3.28 53.85 -5.45
CA VAL A 342 3.49 52.39 -5.59
C VAL A 342 4.94 52.01 -5.30
N THR A 343 5.90 52.84 -5.68
CA THR A 343 7.32 52.56 -5.38
C THR A 343 7.61 52.70 -3.89
N VAL A 344 7.04 53.72 -3.22
CA VAL A 344 7.19 53.89 -1.77
C VAL A 344 6.43 52.82 -1.00
N LEU A 345 5.21 52.44 -1.43
CA LEU A 345 4.44 51.34 -0.81
C LEU A 345 5.10 49.98 -1.01
N LEU A 346 5.71 49.71 -2.16
CA LEU A 346 6.47 48.46 -2.37
C LEU A 346 7.72 48.41 -1.50
N VAL A 347 8.42 49.54 -1.31
CA VAL A 347 9.57 49.59 -0.40
C VAL A 347 9.13 49.45 1.07
N VAL A 348 8.01 50.08 1.47
CA VAL A 348 7.45 49.91 2.82
C VAL A 348 6.93 48.50 3.04
N GLN A 349 6.31 47.84 2.05
CA GLN A 349 5.87 46.44 2.15
C GLN A 349 7.03 45.45 2.11
N LEU A 350 8.12 45.75 1.40
CA LEU A 350 9.35 44.95 1.46
C LEU A 350 10.04 45.08 2.82
N MET A 351 10.06 46.29 3.40
CA MET A 351 10.58 46.52 4.75
C MET A 351 9.68 45.91 5.83
N GLN A 352 8.35 46.00 5.69
CA GLN A 352 7.41 45.28 6.56
C GLN A 352 7.55 43.76 6.39
N GLY A 353 7.71 43.23 5.18
CA GLY A 353 7.94 41.80 4.95
C GLY A 353 9.24 41.28 5.58
N LEU A 354 10.29 42.11 5.62
CA LEU A 354 11.54 41.78 6.30
C LEU A 354 11.42 41.87 7.84
N ILE A 355 10.66 42.84 8.35
CA ILE A 355 10.38 42.97 9.80
C ILE A 355 9.41 41.86 10.27
N TYR A 356 8.40 41.48 9.49
CA TYR A 356 7.48 40.38 9.78
C TYR A 356 8.15 39.01 9.63
N LYS A 357 9.13 38.84 8.74
CA LYS A 357 9.95 37.63 8.71
C LYS A 357 10.91 37.54 9.90
N ALA A 358 11.46 38.66 10.37
CA ALA A 358 12.28 38.69 11.58
C ALA A 358 11.44 38.48 12.86
N ALA A 359 10.22 39.05 12.92
CA ALA A 359 9.30 38.88 14.04
C ALA A 359 8.59 37.52 14.04
N GLY A 360 8.27 36.96 12.86
CA GLY A 360 7.68 35.63 12.72
C GLY A 360 8.65 34.51 13.11
N PHE A 361 9.95 34.69 12.85
CA PHE A 361 10.99 33.77 13.32
C PHE A 361 11.18 33.82 14.85
N PHE A 362 10.93 34.99 15.47
CA PHE A 362 10.95 35.15 16.92
C PHE A 362 9.66 34.66 17.62
N TYR A 363 8.49 34.74 16.97
CA TYR A 363 7.23 34.27 17.56
C TYR A 363 7.09 32.74 17.50
N PHE A 364 7.60 32.10 16.44
CA PHE A 364 7.60 30.63 16.31
C PHE A 364 8.63 29.93 17.20
N SER A 365 9.64 30.65 17.70
CA SER A 365 10.65 30.10 18.61
C SER A 365 10.32 30.27 20.09
N VAL A 366 9.27 31.05 20.44
CA VAL A 366 8.98 31.40 21.85
C VAL A 366 7.57 30.97 22.33
N PHE A 367 6.59 30.72 21.45
CA PHE A 367 5.23 30.35 21.88
C PHE A 367 4.59 29.21 21.09
N GLY A 368 5.36 28.13 20.89
CA GLY A 368 4.85 26.84 20.43
C GLY A 368 5.11 25.75 21.46
N GLU A 369 4.85 26.02 22.74
CA GLU A 369 4.92 25.02 23.80
C GLU A 369 3.67 24.12 23.70
N SER A 370 3.65 23.28 22.66
CA SER A 370 3.04 21.96 22.78
C SER A 370 3.75 21.27 23.93
N THR A 371 3.00 20.73 24.87
CA THR A 371 3.48 19.83 25.92
C THR A 371 4.07 18.57 25.29
N SER A 372 5.22 18.72 24.63
CA SER A 372 6.11 17.65 24.24
C SER A 372 6.64 17.09 25.54
N VAL A 373 6.01 16.02 26.02
CA VAL A 373 6.68 15.08 26.92
C VAL A 373 7.95 14.70 26.19
N ARG A 374 9.09 15.17 26.71
CA ARG A 374 10.38 15.18 26.01
C ARG A 374 10.67 13.77 25.47
N GLY A 375 10.55 13.59 24.14
CA GLY A 375 10.77 12.30 23.48
C GLY A 375 9.52 11.49 23.09
N CYS A 376 8.31 12.04 23.12
CA CYS A 376 7.09 11.39 22.60
C CYS A 376 6.52 12.14 21.38
N GLU A 377 5.85 11.42 20.48
CA GLU A 377 5.13 11.96 19.32
C GLU A 377 3.61 12.00 19.57
N ASN A 378 2.95 13.04 19.07
CA ASN A 378 1.50 13.22 19.21
C ASN A 378 0.73 12.38 18.17
N LEU A 379 -0.24 11.61 18.64
CA LEU A 379 -1.14 10.80 17.81
C LEU A 379 -2.41 11.55 17.37
N VAL A 380 -2.77 12.64 18.06
CA VAL A 380 -3.95 13.44 17.73
C VAL A 380 -3.72 14.13 16.38
N ASN A 381 -4.67 13.98 15.46
CA ASN A 381 -4.54 14.38 14.05
C ASN A 381 -3.44 13.63 13.26
N SER A 382 -2.99 12.47 13.75
CA SER A 382 -2.09 11.56 13.00
C SER A 382 -2.90 10.48 12.28
N PRO A 383 -2.31 9.74 11.32
CA PRO A 383 -2.97 8.57 10.71
C PRO A 383 -3.44 7.52 11.72
N PHE A 384 -2.82 7.46 12.89
CA PHE A 384 -3.13 6.50 13.96
C PHE A 384 -4.06 7.09 15.03
N GLU A 385 -4.83 8.14 14.72
CA GLU A 385 -5.78 8.76 15.64
C GLU A 385 -6.80 7.75 16.23
N ILE A 386 -7.11 6.66 15.52
CA ILE A 386 -7.98 5.58 16.03
C ILE A 386 -7.51 5.02 17.39
N CYS A 387 -6.21 5.10 17.68
CA CYS A 387 -5.63 4.64 18.94
C CYS A 387 -5.90 5.59 20.12
N THR A 388 -6.32 6.82 19.86
CA THR A 388 -6.74 7.76 20.91
C THR A 388 -8.00 7.29 21.65
N ILE A 389 -8.81 6.43 21.02
CA ILE A 389 -9.97 5.77 21.64
C ILE A 389 -9.54 4.86 22.81
N ALA A 390 -8.30 4.36 22.80
CA ALA A 390 -7.70 3.62 23.91
C ALA A 390 -7.19 4.53 25.05
N GLY A 391 -7.42 5.84 24.98
CA GLY A 391 -7.12 6.80 26.05
C GLY A 391 -5.68 7.28 26.11
N TYR A 392 -4.92 7.17 25.02
CA TYR A 392 -3.59 7.77 24.95
C TYR A 392 -3.39 8.59 23.67
N ASN A 393 -2.83 9.78 23.87
CA ASN A 393 -2.63 10.78 22.82
C ASN A 393 -1.20 10.81 22.28
N HIS A 394 -0.29 10.05 22.87
CA HIS A 394 1.13 10.08 22.52
C HIS A 394 1.70 8.67 22.35
N THR A 395 2.54 8.52 21.32
CA THR A 395 3.32 7.31 21.03
C THR A 395 4.81 7.61 21.21
N ILE A 396 5.62 6.57 21.41
CA ILE A 396 7.07 6.72 21.28
C ILE A 396 7.43 7.14 19.84
N PRO A 397 8.58 7.79 19.60
CA PRO A 397 8.93 8.33 18.29
C PRO A 397 8.98 7.25 17.23
N PHE A 398 8.44 7.54 16.05
CA PHE A 398 8.50 6.59 14.95
C PHE A 398 9.95 6.48 14.46
N PRO A 399 10.38 5.30 14.00
CA PRO A 399 11.70 5.16 13.38
C PRO A 399 11.82 6.06 12.15
N GLU A 400 13.01 6.60 11.88
CA GLU A 400 13.26 7.47 10.71
C GLU A 400 12.92 6.77 9.37
N LYS A 401 12.98 5.43 9.36
CA LYS A 401 12.60 4.61 8.21
C LYS A 401 11.11 4.62 7.89
N LEU A 402 10.24 5.15 8.77
CA LEU A 402 8.80 5.15 8.59
C LEU A 402 8.31 6.52 8.10
N ASP A 403 8.12 6.65 6.80
CA ASP A 403 7.62 7.88 6.19
C ASP A 403 6.09 8.06 6.38
N ASP A 404 5.56 9.22 6.02
CA ASP A 404 4.13 9.52 6.17
C ASP A 404 3.22 8.59 5.35
N SER A 405 3.72 8.01 4.25
CA SER A 405 3.00 7.04 3.42
C SER A 405 2.89 5.70 4.13
N GLU A 406 4.01 5.20 4.66
CA GLU A 406 4.05 3.95 5.42
C GLU A 406 3.27 4.04 6.73
N LYS A 407 3.31 5.19 7.42
CA LYS A 407 2.44 5.47 8.58
C LYS A 407 0.97 5.32 8.21
N ARG A 408 0.53 5.85 7.06
CA ARG A 408 -0.87 5.73 6.60
C ARG A 408 -1.25 4.30 6.20
N ARG A 409 -0.37 3.58 5.48
CA ARG A 409 -0.60 2.17 5.11
C ARG A 409 -0.77 1.30 6.36
N SER A 410 0.11 1.50 7.33
CA SER A 410 0.10 0.79 8.61
C SER A 410 -1.15 1.13 9.43
N ALA A 411 -1.60 2.39 9.43
CA ALA A 411 -2.84 2.80 10.07
C ALA A 411 -4.10 2.16 9.43
N LYS A 412 -4.12 1.99 8.10
CA LYS A 412 -5.19 1.28 7.40
C LYS A 412 -5.21 -0.20 7.78
N PHE A 413 -4.05 -0.85 7.82
CA PHE A 413 -3.92 -2.23 8.28
C PHE A 413 -4.41 -2.39 9.74
N LEU A 414 -3.99 -1.49 10.64
CA LEU A 414 -4.46 -1.45 12.02
C LEU A 414 -5.99 -1.32 12.11
N SER A 415 -6.59 -0.48 11.26
CA SER A 415 -8.04 -0.30 11.22
C SER A 415 -8.78 -1.58 10.78
N ILE A 416 -8.19 -2.38 9.88
CA ILE A 416 -8.74 -3.69 9.47
C ILE A 416 -8.66 -4.67 10.64
N LEU A 417 -7.51 -4.76 11.32
CA LEU A 417 -7.34 -5.63 12.49
C LEU A 417 -8.37 -5.30 13.58
N LEU A 418 -8.57 -4.01 13.86
CA LEU A 418 -9.52 -3.54 14.86
C LEU A 418 -10.97 -3.92 14.54
N LYS A 419 -11.38 -3.89 13.26
CA LYS A 419 -12.74 -4.29 12.85
C LYS A 419 -13.06 -5.74 13.23
N THR A 420 -12.08 -6.64 13.19
CA THR A 420 -12.26 -8.04 13.61
C THR A 420 -12.67 -8.10 15.09
N PHE A 421 -11.98 -7.37 15.95
CA PHE A 421 -12.28 -7.34 17.38
C PHE A 421 -13.53 -6.55 17.74
N PHE A 422 -13.89 -5.52 16.96
CA PHE A 422 -15.11 -4.74 17.19
C PHE A 422 -16.38 -5.58 17.03
N SER A 423 -16.31 -6.73 16.35
CA SER A 423 -17.43 -7.67 16.25
C SER A 423 -17.76 -8.34 17.59
N CYS A 424 -16.79 -8.45 18.51
CA CYS A 424 -16.93 -9.19 19.75
C CYS A 424 -16.61 -8.40 21.02
N ALA A 425 -15.92 -7.27 20.93
CA ALA A 425 -15.51 -6.48 22.08
C ALA A 425 -15.67 -4.96 21.89
N LYS A 426 -15.68 -4.24 23.00
CA LYS A 426 -15.75 -2.77 22.98
C LYS A 426 -14.55 -2.16 22.22
N PRO A 427 -14.77 -1.10 21.40
CA PRO A 427 -13.71 -0.53 20.57
C PRO A 427 -12.47 -0.06 21.33
N ASN A 428 -12.63 0.49 22.54
CA ASN A 428 -11.53 0.95 23.38
C ASN A 428 -10.65 -0.21 23.91
N LEU A 429 -11.22 -1.39 24.16
CA LEU A 429 -10.47 -2.58 24.59
C LEU A 429 -9.63 -3.15 23.45
N ALA A 430 -10.26 -3.31 22.28
CA ALA A 430 -9.58 -3.75 21.07
C ALA A 430 -8.46 -2.78 20.66
N ALA A 431 -8.74 -1.47 20.68
CA ALA A 431 -7.75 -0.43 20.43
C ALA A 431 -6.61 -0.46 21.45
N ALA A 432 -6.89 -0.68 22.73
CA ALA A 432 -5.84 -0.74 23.75
C ALA A 432 -4.84 -1.87 23.50
N LEU A 433 -5.26 -3.01 22.95
CA LEU A 433 -4.36 -4.12 22.65
C LEU A 433 -3.63 -3.94 21.32
N GLU A 434 -4.36 -3.79 20.22
CA GLU A 434 -3.79 -3.75 18.87
C GLU A 434 -2.91 -2.51 18.66
N CYS A 435 -3.35 -1.35 19.16
CA CYS A 435 -2.51 -0.16 19.07
C CYS A 435 -1.27 -0.27 19.96
N SER A 436 -1.30 -1.03 21.06
CA SER A 436 -0.10 -1.27 21.86
C SER A 436 0.93 -2.15 21.14
N PHE A 437 0.50 -2.94 20.14
CA PHE A 437 1.38 -3.68 19.25
C PHE A 437 1.98 -2.75 18.17
N MET A 438 1.14 -1.91 17.55
CA MET A 438 1.55 -1.12 16.39
C MET A 438 2.14 0.25 16.72
N VAL A 439 1.49 1.01 17.60
CA VAL A 439 1.82 2.39 17.99
C VAL A 439 1.80 2.54 19.52
N PRO A 440 2.84 2.03 20.20
CA PRO A 440 2.81 1.86 21.64
C PRO A 440 2.72 3.20 22.38
N LYS A 441 1.89 3.22 23.42
CA LYS A 441 1.72 4.38 24.30
C LYS A 441 3.06 4.85 24.85
N CYS A 442 3.30 6.16 24.79
CA CYS A 442 4.44 6.81 25.44
C CYS A 442 4.10 7.20 26.87
N GLY A 443 4.94 6.79 27.82
CA GLY A 443 4.88 7.19 29.23
C GLY A 443 5.54 8.53 29.49
N SER A 444 5.40 9.02 30.72
CA SER A 444 5.99 10.28 31.18
C SER A 444 7.53 10.32 31.11
N ASN A 445 8.17 9.16 31.14
CA ASN A 445 9.62 8.98 31.02
C ASN A 445 10.09 8.79 29.55
N GLY A 446 9.19 8.89 28.56
CA GLY A 446 9.50 8.65 27.15
C GLY A 446 9.61 7.18 26.75
N GLN A 447 9.30 6.25 27.65
CA GLN A 447 9.32 4.81 27.38
C GLN A 447 7.94 4.27 27.02
N ARG A 448 7.90 3.07 26.45
CA ARG A 448 6.65 2.38 26.13
C ARG A 448 5.90 1.97 27.40
N VAL A 449 4.59 2.19 27.42
CA VAL A 449 3.67 1.71 28.46
C VAL A 449 2.75 0.65 27.86
N TYR A 450 2.65 -0.49 28.54
CA TYR A 450 1.83 -1.63 28.12
C TYR A 450 0.40 -1.54 28.65
N PRO A 451 -0.60 -2.15 28.00
CA PRO A 451 -1.91 -2.33 28.61
C PRO A 451 -1.79 -3.28 29.81
N CYS A 452 -2.57 -3.08 30.86
CA CYS A 452 -2.55 -4.01 31.99
C CYS A 452 -3.09 -5.39 31.55
N LYS A 453 -2.59 -6.48 32.13
CA LYS A 453 -3.01 -7.86 31.81
C LYS A 453 -4.52 -8.04 31.94
N ARG A 454 -5.16 -7.37 32.91
CA ARG A 454 -6.62 -7.38 33.09
C ARG A 454 -7.40 -6.73 31.92
N VAL A 455 -6.82 -5.78 31.19
CA VAL A 455 -7.40 -5.20 29.97
C VAL A 455 -7.47 -6.27 28.87
N CYS A 456 -6.37 -6.97 28.66
CA CYS A 456 -6.28 -8.09 27.71
C CYS A 456 -7.23 -9.22 28.12
N GLY A 457 -7.26 -9.57 29.41
CA GLY A 457 -8.16 -10.58 29.95
C GLY A 457 -9.64 -10.27 29.71
N GLU A 458 -10.06 -9.00 29.84
CA GLU A 458 -11.44 -8.57 29.56
C GLU A 458 -11.75 -8.59 28.05
N LEU A 459 -10.80 -8.22 27.18
CA LEU A 459 -10.95 -8.39 25.73
C LEU A 459 -11.19 -9.87 25.37
N LEU A 460 -10.37 -10.77 25.92
CA LEU A 460 -10.49 -12.20 25.67
C LEU A 460 -11.83 -12.76 26.17
N LYS A 461 -12.34 -12.30 27.32
CA LYS A 461 -13.67 -12.70 27.83
C LYS A 461 -14.80 -12.32 26.87
N GLN A 462 -14.75 -11.10 26.32
CA GLN A 462 -15.79 -10.62 25.41
C GLN A 462 -15.77 -11.42 24.10
N CYS A 463 -14.59 -11.76 23.60
CA CYS A 463 -14.45 -12.52 22.37
C CYS A 463 -14.55 -14.05 22.51
N SER A 464 -14.31 -14.61 23.69
CA SER A 464 -14.41 -16.07 23.92
C SER A 464 -15.85 -16.59 23.85
N ASN A 465 -16.84 -15.71 24.04
CA ASN A 465 -18.27 -16.06 23.96
C ASN A 465 -18.86 -15.87 22.55
N SER A 466 -18.02 -15.53 21.55
CA SER A 466 -18.47 -15.38 20.17
C SER A 466 -18.63 -16.74 19.49
N GLU A 467 -19.75 -16.96 18.80
CA GLU A 467 -19.99 -18.17 17.99
C GLU A 467 -19.11 -18.28 16.73
N ASN A 468 -18.24 -17.31 16.45
CA ASN A 468 -17.38 -17.31 15.27
C ASN A 468 -16.07 -18.11 15.54
N VAL A 469 -15.82 -19.16 14.74
CA VAL A 469 -14.63 -20.02 14.85
C VAL A 469 -13.31 -19.24 14.69
N ASP A 470 -13.29 -18.19 13.88
CA ASP A 470 -12.11 -17.34 13.69
C ASP A 470 -11.78 -16.56 14.98
N ASN A 471 -12.79 -16.23 15.78
CA ASN A 471 -12.61 -15.52 17.04
C ASN A 471 -12.00 -16.44 18.12
N GLU A 472 -12.33 -17.74 18.15
CA GLU A 472 -11.71 -18.68 19.11
C GLU A 472 -10.21 -18.88 18.80
N MET A 473 -9.85 -19.04 17.53
CA MET A 473 -8.44 -19.15 17.14
C MET A 473 -7.64 -17.89 17.47
N LEU A 474 -8.23 -16.71 17.22
CA LEU A 474 -7.63 -15.42 17.53
C LEU A 474 -7.47 -15.21 19.05
N VAL A 475 -8.50 -15.52 19.84
CA VAL A 475 -8.45 -15.48 21.31
C VAL A 475 -7.32 -16.36 21.84
N GLU A 476 -7.17 -17.57 21.33
CA GLU A 476 -6.14 -18.50 21.77
C GLU A 476 -4.73 -18.05 21.39
N PHE A 477 -4.56 -17.42 20.22
CA PHE A 477 -3.29 -16.79 19.84
C PHE A 477 -2.91 -15.64 20.77
N LEU A 478 -3.89 -14.81 21.14
CA LEU A 478 -3.67 -13.66 22.02
C LEU A 478 -3.37 -14.01 23.47
N ILE A 479 -3.77 -15.20 23.95
CA ILE A 479 -3.45 -15.65 25.33
C ILE A 479 -1.94 -15.53 25.59
N GLY A 480 -1.11 -15.95 24.64
CA GLY A 480 0.35 -15.87 24.79
C GLY A 480 0.84 -14.43 24.99
N SER A 481 0.39 -13.50 24.16
CA SER A 481 0.71 -12.09 24.30
C SER A 481 0.20 -11.50 25.61
N CYS A 482 -1.05 -11.82 26.00
CA CYS A 482 -1.63 -11.33 27.25
C CYS A 482 -0.88 -11.81 28.50
N LEU A 483 -0.32 -13.03 28.50
CA LEU A 483 0.45 -13.56 29.64
C LEU A 483 1.76 -12.78 29.89
N GLY A 484 2.30 -12.13 28.86
CA GLY A 484 3.47 -11.26 28.96
C GLY A 484 3.17 -9.85 29.49
N LEU A 485 1.91 -9.49 29.74
CA LEU A 485 1.54 -8.16 30.22
C LEU A 485 1.68 -7.99 31.74
N PRO A 486 1.86 -6.75 32.24
CA PRO A 486 1.91 -6.47 33.68
C PRO A 486 0.61 -6.85 34.40
N ASP A 487 0.72 -7.58 35.51
CA ASP A 487 -0.41 -8.07 36.31
C ASP A 487 -0.87 -7.08 37.41
N GLU A 488 -0.21 -5.94 37.50
CA GLU A 488 -0.43 -4.93 38.52
C GLU A 488 -1.59 -3.99 38.14
N ALA A 489 -2.21 -3.36 39.14
CA ALA A 489 -3.11 -2.24 38.90
C ALA A 489 -2.34 -1.07 38.27
N PRO A 490 -2.99 -0.20 37.46
CA PRO A 490 -2.33 0.96 36.89
C PRO A 490 -1.85 1.89 38.01
N ASP A 491 -0.54 1.93 38.23
CA ASP A 491 0.14 2.90 39.08
C ASP A 491 1.25 3.57 38.26
N GLY A 492 1.13 4.89 38.07
CA GLY A 492 2.02 5.65 37.18
C GLY A 492 2.04 5.12 35.74
N ASP A 493 3.24 4.78 35.25
CA ASP A 493 3.50 4.29 33.89
C ASP A 493 3.75 2.76 33.83
N ASN A 494 3.43 2.01 34.89
CA ASN A 494 3.66 0.55 34.91
C ASN A 494 2.81 -0.19 33.87
N CYS A 495 1.54 0.19 33.75
CA CYS A 495 0.63 -0.23 32.70
C CYS A 495 -0.54 0.77 32.57
N PHE A 496 -1.35 0.65 31.52
CA PHE A 496 -2.51 1.52 31.33
C PHE A 496 -3.81 0.77 31.12
N GLU A 497 -4.90 1.48 31.40
CA GLU A 497 -6.27 1.05 31.11
C GLU A 497 -6.94 2.03 30.16
N PRO A 498 -7.78 1.54 29.23
CA PRO A 498 -8.53 2.42 28.37
C PRO A 498 -9.60 3.21 29.15
N PRO A 499 -10.11 4.32 28.60
CA PRO A 499 -11.15 5.12 29.23
C PRO A 499 -12.41 4.28 29.44
N ASN A 500 -13.09 4.47 30.57
CA ASN A 500 -14.30 3.72 30.94
C ASN A 500 -14.07 2.19 31.02
N PHE A 501 -12.86 1.77 31.38
CA PHE A 501 -12.57 0.36 31.63
C PHE A 501 -13.35 -0.14 32.85
N THR A 502 -14.04 -1.26 32.67
CA THR A 502 -14.79 -1.98 33.70
C THR A 502 -14.57 -3.46 33.50
N THR A 503 -14.35 -4.21 34.58
CA THR A 503 -14.19 -5.67 34.51
C THR A 503 -15.53 -6.37 34.71
N SER A 504 -15.70 -7.49 34.02
CA SER A 504 -16.81 -8.42 34.25
C SER A 504 -16.32 -9.54 35.16
N ASP A 505 -16.38 -9.32 36.48
CA ASP A 505 -15.83 -10.25 37.48
C ASP A 505 -16.59 -11.59 37.55
N SER A 506 -17.80 -11.67 36.97
CA SER A 506 -18.64 -12.87 36.93
C SER A 506 -18.29 -13.86 35.83
N VAL A 507 -17.43 -13.50 34.86
CA VAL A 507 -17.03 -14.36 33.74
C VAL A 507 -15.53 -14.69 33.87
N PRO A 508 -15.14 -15.98 33.92
CA PRO A 508 -13.73 -16.37 33.94
C PRO A 508 -13.01 -15.95 32.67
N SER A 509 -11.78 -15.44 32.78
CA SER A 509 -10.96 -15.14 31.59
C SER A 509 -10.35 -16.43 31.04
N PRO A 510 -10.13 -16.53 29.71
CA PRO A 510 -9.27 -17.57 29.16
C PRO A 510 -7.86 -17.59 29.79
N LEU A 511 -7.39 -16.48 30.36
CA LEU A 511 -6.13 -16.40 31.11
C LEU A 511 -6.16 -17.16 32.45
N ASP A 512 -7.34 -17.39 33.02
CA ASP A 512 -7.53 -18.04 34.32
C ASP A 512 -7.67 -19.57 34.18
N ARG A 513 -7.72 -20.09 32.95
CA ARG A 513 -7.93 -21.50 32.64
C ARG A 513 -6.78 -22.42 33.08
N GLY A 514 -5.58 -21.86 33.26
CA GLY A 514 -4.37 -22.63 33.58
C GLY A 514 -3.94 -23.58 32.46
N CYS A 515 -2.96 -24.44 32.76
CA CYS A 515 -2.42 -25.41 31.82
C CYS A 515 -3.47 -26.45 31.39
N GLN A 516 -3.57 -26.70 30.09
CA GLN A 516 -4.45 -27.70 29.47
C GLN A 516 -3.64 -28.92 29.05
N LYS A 517 -4.27 -30.09 29.02
CA LYS A 517 -3.60 -31.32 28.58
C LYS A 517 -3.27 -31.23 27.08
N LEU A 518 -2.06 -31.62 26.70
CA LEU A 518 -1.71 -31.77 25.29
C LEU A 518 -2.32 -33.07 24.75
N ILE A 519 -3.34 -32.92 23.90
CA ILE A 519 -4.08 -34.02 23.28
C ILE A 519 -3.75 -34.17 21.79
N PHE A 520 -3.10 -33.18 21.16
CA PHE A 520 -2.69 -33.28 19.76
C PHE A 520 -1.67 -34.42 19.54
N PRO A 521 -1.99 -35.47 18.76
CA PRO A 521 -1.27 -36.74 18.80
C PRO A 521 0.21 -36.65 18.41
N ALA A 522 0.50 -35.96 17.29
CA ALA A 522 1.87 -35.85 16.78
C ALA A 522 2.79 -35.12 17.78
N CYS A 523 2.28 -34.06 18.41
CA CYS A 523 3.03 -33.30 19.42
C CYS A 523 3.17 -34.06 20.74
N ARG A 524 2.10 -34.74 21.19
CA ARG A 524 2.13 -35.60 22.38
C ARG A 524 3.16 -36.73 22.24
N LYS A 525 3.26 -37.32 21.04
CA LYS A 525 4.22 -38.39 20.73
C LYS A 525 5.68 -37.96 20.84
N LEU A 526 5.98 -36.67 20.68
CA LEU A 526 7.34 -36.16 20.88
C LEU A 526 7.82 -36.31 22.33
N GLY A 527 6.89 -36.37 23.30
CA GLY A 527 7.21 -36.57 24.72
C GLY A 527 7.98 -35.42 25.36
N ILE A 528 7.91 -34.21 24.78
CA ILE A 528 8.71 -33.05 25.22
C ILE A 528 7.99 -32.26 26.32
N TYR A 529 6.67 -32.18 26.25
CA TYR A 529 5.81 -31.56 27.25
C TYR A 529 4.42 -32.21 27.22
N ASN A 530 3.73 -32.19 28.36
CA ASN A 530 2.42 -32.84 28.52
C ASN A 530 1.25 -31.85 28.60
N TYR A 531 1.55 -30.56 28.77
CA TYR A 531 0.55 -29.53 28.93
C TYR A 531 0.84 -28.32 28.04
N THR A 532 -0.21 -27.66 27.60
CA THR A 532 -0.17 -26.49 26.71
C THR A 532 -1.10 -25.40 27.23
N VAL A 533 -0.90 -24.16 26.80
CA VAL A 533 -1.85 -23.08 27.05
C VAL A 533 -3.12 -23.19 26.19
N ALA A 534 -3.07 -23.92 25.07
CA ALA A 534 -4.19 -24.06 24.13
C ALA A 534 -5.33 -24.94 24.67
N SER A 535 -6.59 -24.52 24.48
CA SER A 535 -7.75 -25.33 24.91
C SER A 535 -7.80 -26.70 24.23
N GLU A 536 -8.43 -27.67 24.91
CA GLU A 536 -8.75 -28.95 24.28
C GLU A 536 -9.66 -28.76 23.06
N SER A 537 -10.61 -27.81 23.11
CA SER A 537 -11.47 -27.45 21.98
C SER A 537 -10.65 -27.05 20.75
N LEU A 538 -9.72 -26.10 20.92
CA LEU A 538 -8.85 -25.63 19.85
C LEU A 538 -7.97 -26.76 19.30
N GLN A 539 -7.39 -27.59 20.17
CA GLN A 539 -6.56 -28.72 19.75
C GLN A 539 -7.34 -29.71 18.87
N LYS A 540 -8.61 -29.99 19.21
CA LYS A 540 -9.50 -30.85 18.40
C LYS A 540 -9.82 -30.20 17.06
N LYS A 541 -10.19 -28.90 17.04
CA LYS A 541 -10.46 -28.16 15.80
C LYS A 541 -9.26 -28.10 14.86
N PHE A 542 -8.05 -27.87 15.39
CA PHE A 542 -6.82 -27.92 14.58
C PHE A 542 -6.57 -29.32 14.02
N TYR A 543 -6.80 -30.37 14.80
CA TYR A 543 -6.70 -31.73 14.29
C TYR A 543 -7.69 -31.96 13.15
N GLU A 544 -8.95 -31.59 13.34
CA GLU A 544 -10.00 -31.72 12.33
C GLU A 544 -9.65 -31.00 11.04
N ARG A 545 -9.17 -29.76 11.14
CA ARG A 545 -8.74 -28.96 10.00
C ARG A 545 -7.50 -29.51 9.29
N LEU A 546 -6.47 -29.89 10.03
CA LEU A 546 -5.18 -30.31 9.45
C LEU A 546 -5.22 -31.72 8.86
N TYR A 547 -6.03 -32.62 9.42
CA TYR A 547 -6.15 -33.99 8.95
C TYR A 547 -7.42 -34.25 8.13
N ASN A 548 -8.34 -33.28 8.07
CA ASN A 548 -9.67 -33.41 7.46
C ASN A 548 -10.45 -34.61 8.04
N ARG A 549 -10.45 -34.75 9.37
CA ARG A 549 -11.02 -35.89 10.10
C ARG A 549 -11.46 -35.52 11.51
N ASN A 550 -12.63 -36.00 11.93
CA ASN A 550 -13.14 -35.81 13.30
C ASN A 550 -12.15 -36.30 14.36
N TYR A 551 -12.06 -35.57 15.47
CA TYR A 551 -11.24 -36.00 16.59
C TYR A 551 -11.95 -37.11 17.38
N THR A 552 -11.47 -38.35 17.26
CA THR A 552 -11.95 -39.51 18.03
C THR A 552 -10.77 -40.26 18.63
N GLU A 553 -10.75 -40.41 19.97
CA GLU A 553 -9.60 -40.99 20.73
C GLU A 553 -9.11 -42.33 20.17
N ASP A 554 -10.01 -43.19 19.70
CA ASP A 554 -9.67 -44.53 19.20
C ASP A 554 -9.06 -44.55 17.78
N ASN A 555 -9.06 -43.43 17.06
CA ASN A 555 -8.63 -43.36 15.64
C ASN A 555 -7.81 -42.09 15.34
N LEU A 556 -6.89 -41.74 16.23
CA LEU A 556 -6.03 -40.57 16.06
C LEU A 556 -4.79 -40.86 15.21
N VAL A 557 -4.57 -40.06 14.17
CA VAL A 557 -3.36 -40.09 13.33
C VAL A 557 -2.17 -39.58 14.15
N GLN A 558 -1.15 -40.43 14.31
CA GLN A 558 0.01 -40.15 15.18
C GLN A 558 1.17 -39.42 14.48
N LEU A 559 1.11 -39.26 13.15
CA LEU A 559 2.12 -38.57 12.34
C LEU A 559 1.71 -37.12 12.12
N PHE A 560 2.65 -36.23 11.76
CA PHE A 560 2.31 -34.87 11.38
C PHE A 560 1.47 -34.83 10.09
N PRO A 561 0.76 -33.72 9.81
CA PRO A 561 0.04 -33.56 8.54
C PRO A 561 0.99 -33.73 7.35
N ASN A 562 0.48 -34.25 6.21
CA ASN A 562 1.32 -34.61 5.04
C ASN A 562 2.29 -33.50 4.62
N GLN A 563 1.81 -32.26 4.53
CA GLN A 563 2.63 -31.09 4.20
C GLN A 563 3.81 -30.91 5.17
N THR A 564 3.58 -31.14 6.46
CA THR A 564 4.62 -31.05 7.49
C THR A 564 5.57 -32.23 7.39
N GLU A 565 5.08 -33.46 7.21
CA GLU A 565 5.94 -34.64 7.02
C GLU A 565 6.85 -34.50 5.78
N ASP A 566 6.37 -33.92 4.69
CA ASP A 566 7.18 -33.71 3.49
C ASP A 566 8.31 -32.71 3.73
N VAL A 567 8.07 -31.67 4.54
CA VAL A 567 9.12 -30.77 5.04
C VAL A 567 10.08 -31.52 5.95
N LEU A 568 9.59 -32.31 6.92
CA LEU A 568 10.44 -33.07 7.84
C LEU A 568 11.33 -34.10 7.12
N LYS A 569 10.84 -34.73 6.06
CA LYS A 569 11.62 -35.63 5.19
C LYS A 569 12.74 -34.90 4.46
N LYS A 570 12.52 -33.65 4.05
CA LYS A 570 13.52 -32.81 3.37
C LYS A 570 14.66 -32.39 4.30
N TYR A 571 14.39 -32.26 5.61
CA TYR A 571 15.36 -31.79 6.61
C TYR A 571 15.57 -32.80 7.75
N PRO A 572 16.10 -34.01 7.47
CA PRO A 572 16.21 -35.08 8.46
C PRO A 572 17.14 -34.73 9.62
N LYS A 573 18.17 -33.89 9.37
CA LYS A 573 19.11 -33.44 10.41
C LYS A 573 18.44 -32.55 11.47
N CYS A 574 17.57 -31.63 11.04
CA CYS A 574 16.87 -30.70 11.94
C CYS A 574 15.48 -31.19 12.33
N ARG A 575 15.10 -32.42 11.99
CA ARG A 575 13.74 -32.95 12.15
C ARG A 575 13.16 -32.68 13.54
N LYS A 576 13.89 -33.05 14.59
CA LYS A 576 13.43 -32.87 15.98
C LYS A 576 13.21 -31.41 16.37
N ASP A 577 14.06 -30.50 15.90
CA ASP A 577 13.94 -29.08 16.22
C ASP A 577 12.82 -28.41 15.41
N ILE A 578 12.58 -28.86 14.18
CA ILE A 578 11.44 -28.44 13.36
C ILE A 578 10.12 -28.96 13.95
N GLU A 579 10.09 -30.21 14.42
CA GLU A 579 8.95 -30.78 15.14
C GLU A 579 8.63 -29.96 16.42
N LYS A 580 9.66 -29.57 17.18
CA LYS A 580 9.52 -28.66 18.33
C LYS A 580 8.97 -27.29 17.93
N LEU A 581 9.50 -26.70 16.86
CA LEU A 581 9.05 -25.41 16.35
C LEU A 581 7.55 -25.45 16.01
N PHE A 582 7.13 -26.47 15.24
CA PHE A 582 5.74 -26.64 14.84
C PHE A 582 4.81 -26.81 16.04
N CYS A 583 5.15 -27.73 16.96
CA CYS A 583 4.34 -27.98 18.13
C CYS A 583 4.28 -26.80 19.10
N GLY A 584 5.42 -26.12 19.32
CA GLY A 584 5.48 -24.95 20.19
C GLY A 584 4.75 -23.73 19.62
N GLN A 585 4.64 -23.60 18.30
CA GLN A 585 3.87 -22.51 17.68
C GLN A 585 2.36 -22.76 17.73
N LEU A 586 1.91 -24.00 17.47
CA LEU A 586 0.48 -24.33 17.49
C LEU A 586 -0.05 -24.55 18.90
N PHE A 587 0.73 -25.21 19.76
CA PHE A 587 0.36 -25.59 21.11
C PHE A 587 1.48 -25.21 22.08
N PRO A 588 1.68 -23.91 22.35
CA PRO A 588 2.74 -23.42 23.22
C PRO A 588 2.74 -24.16 24.57
N PRO A 589 3.90 -24.62 25.06
CA PRO A 589 3.95 -25.47 26.24
C PRO A 589 3.60 -24.70 27.50
N CYS A 590 3.04 -25.44 28.46
CA CYS A 590 2.70 -24.97 29.80
C CYS A 590 3.29 -25.95 30.81
N PHE A 591 3.87 -25.47 31.91
CA PHE A 591 4.45 -26.32 32.94
C PHE A 591 3.72 -26.07 34.27
N PRO A 592 2.83 -26.97 34.71
CA PRO A 592 2.02 -26.79 35.91
C PRO A 592 2.82 -26.64 37.21
N GLU A 593 4.05 -27.14 37.22
CA GLU A 593 4.98 -27.05 38.35
C GLU A 593 5.51 -25.62 38.56
N GLU A 594 5.38 -24.74 37.57
CA GLU A 594 5.87 -23.37 37.66
C GLU A 594 4.86 -22.45 38.38
N PRO A 595 5.32 -21.57 39.27
CA PRO A 595 4.45 -20.75 40.11
C PRO A 595 3.65 -19.69 39.33
N LYS A 596 4.10 -19.33 38.12
CA LYS A 596 3.42 -18.37 37.24
C LYS A 596 3.38 -18.93 35.83
N MET A 597 2.19 -18.96 35.25
CA MET A 597 2.01 -19.32 33.84
C MET A 597 2.58 -18.20 32.96
N LEU A 598 3.69 -18.48 32.28
CA LEU A 598 4.31 -17.61 31.30
C LEU A 598 4.13 -18.19 29.90
N TYR A 599 4.04 -17.33 28.89
CA TYR A 599 4.06 -17.77 27.51
C TYR A 599 5.44 -18.30 27.15
N LYS A 600 5.49 -19.46 26.50
CA LYS A 600 6.75 -20.14 26.15
C LYS A 600 6.85 -20.26 24.64
N THR A 601 7.98 -19.85 24.09
CA THR A 601 8.32 -20.07 22.68
C THR A 601 9.42 -21.11 22.57
N LEU A 602 9.72 -21.54 21.36
CA LEU A 602 10.99 -22.21 21.09
C LEU A 602 12.13 -21.32 21.60
N CYS A 603 13.18 -21.88 22.20
CA CYS A 603 14.34 -21.08 22.57
C CYS A 603 15.05 -20.59 21.31
N ARG A 604 15.55 -19.35 21.33
CA ARG A 604 16.34 -18.76 20.24
C ARG A 604 17.54 -19.64 19.85
N SER A 605 18.18 -20.28 20.82
CA SER A 605 19.28 -21.24 20.62
C SER A 605 18.89 -22.43 19.72
N VAL A 606 17.68 -22.98 19.92
CA VAL A 606 17.15 -24.09 19.12
C VAL A 606 16.81 -23.61 17.70
N CYS A 607 16.18 -22.43 17.58
CA CYS A 607 15.89 -21.83 16.29
C CYS A 607 17.18 -21.56 15.48
N ASN A 608 18.20 -20.98 16.12
CA ASN A 608 19.50 -20.71 15.50
C ASN A 608 20.20 -21.99 15.05
N ARG A 609 20.00 -23.11 15.75
CA ARG A 609 20.51 -24.42 15.32
C ARG A 609 19.84 -24.90 14.04
N ILE A 610 18.52 -24.70 13.88
CA ILE A 610 17.81 -24.97 12.62
C ILE A 610 18.39 -24.11 11.49
N VAL A 611 18.61 -22.81 11.73
CA VAL A 611 19.22 -21.90 10.74
C VAL A 611 20.62 -22.37 10.35
N ALA A 612 21.43 -22.79 11.31
CA ALA A 612 22.80 -23.23 11.06
C ALA A 612 22.88 -24.59 10.34
N GLU A 613 22.06 -25.56 10.76
CA GLU A 613 22.14 -26.94 10.26
C GLU A 613 21.24 -27.21 9.04
N CYS A 614 20.16 -26.43 8.88
CA CYS A 614 19.21 -26.52 7.78
C CYS A 614 18.88 -25.12 7.22
N PRO A 615 19.85 -24.40 6.64
CA PRO A 615 19.68 -23.01 6.21
C PRO A 615 18.58 -22.83 5.15
N SER A 616 18.30 -23.86 4.35
CA SER A 616 17.23 -23.82 3.35
C SER A 616 15.85 -24.19 3.88
N PHE A 617 15.69 -24.50 5.18
CA PHE A 617 14.38 -24.70 5.80
C PHE A 617 13.59 -23.40 5.84
N PHE A 618 14.31 -22.34 6.19
CA PHE A 618 13.80 -20.98 6.26
C PHE A 618 13.64 -20.43 4.83
N SER A 619 14.62 -20.61 3.93
CA SER A 619 14.78 -19.94 2.61
C SER A 619 13.60 -19.85 1.62
N HIS A 620 12.45 -20.49 1.87
CA HIS A 620 11.27 -20.49 1.01
C HIS A 620 10.01 -19.93 1.70
N ARG A 621 10.09 -19.56 2.97
CA ARG A 621 9.00 -18.89 3.69
C ARG A 621 9.50 -17.51 4.10
N PHE A 622 8.64 -16.51 3.97
CA PHE A 622 8.91 -15.07 3.98
C PHE A 622 9.47 -14.51 5.32
N ILE A 623 10.07 -15.33 6.19
CA ILE A 623 10.43 -14.98 7.57
C ILE A 623 11.80 -15.56 7.93
N ASP A 624 12.88 -15.06 7.32
CA ASP A 624 14.20 -15.67 7.52
C ASP A 624 15.24 -14.70 8.05
N VAL A 625 15.97 -15.20 9.05
CA VAL A 625 16.95 -14.54 9.94
C VAL A 625 16.31 -13.79 11.13
N GLU A 626 15.21 -13.05 10.95
CA GLU A 626 14.54 -12.36 12.07
C GLU A 626 13.55 -13.25 12.85
N ALA A 627 13.09 -14.37 12.29
CA ALA A 627 12.19 -15.30 12.98
C ALA A 627 12.74 -15.79 14.33
N CYS A 628 14.05 -16.09 14.38
CA CYS A 628 14.70 -16.50 15.63
C CYS A 628 14.90 -15.32 16.60
N ALA A 629 14.98 -14.08 16.11
CA ALA A 629 15.06 -12.90 16.96
C ALA A 629 13.79 -12.71 17.79
N LEU A 630 12.63 -13.15 17.27
CA LEU A 630 11.36 -13.13 17.99
C LEU A 630 11.22 -14.21 19.07
N MET A 631 12.11 -15.20 19.09
CA MET A 631 12.09 -16.29 20.05
C MET A 631 12.77 -15.87 21.36
N ALA A 632 12.25 -16.37 22.48
CA ALA A 632 12.79 -16.14 23.80
C ALA A 632 14.27 -16.56 23.91
N GLU A 633 15.07 -15.71 24.57
CA GLU A 633 16.46 -15.99 24.85
C GLU A 633 16.61 -17.09 25.92
N GLY A 634 17.72 -17.83 25.82
CA GLY A 634 18.08 -18.87 26.78
C GLY A 634 18.24 -20.26 26.16
N GLU A 635 18.45 -21.22 27.04
CA GLU A 635 18.58 -22.63 26.70
C GLU A 635 17.97 -23.45 27.84
N THR A 636 17.12 -24.41 27.47
CA THR A 636 16.49 -25.34 28.40
C THR A 636 16.59 -26.75 27.84
N SER A 637 16.52 -27.76 28.72
CA SER A 637 16.60 -29.16 28.33
C SER A 637 15.46 -29.59 27.38
N HIS A 638 14.28 -29.00 27.52
CA HIS A 638 13.15 -29.23 26.63
C HIS A 638 13.18 -28.35 25.36
N GLY A 639 13.97 -27.27 25.36
CA GLY A 639 14.16 -26.37 24.21
C GLY A 639 13.09 -25.29 24.05
N PHE A 640 12.31 -25.01 25.10
CA PHE A 640 11.36 -23.90 25.16
C PHE A 640 11.75 -22.89 26.24
N CYS A 641 11.57 -21.61 25.98
CA CYS A 641 12.06 -20.53 26.83
C CYS A 641 10.91 -19.55 27.12
N ASP A 642 10.97 -18.89 28.28
CA ASP A 642 9.96 -17.93 28.70
C ASP A 642 10.03 -16.67 27.85
N GLN A 643 8.92 -16.32 27.20
CA GLN A 643 8.76 -15.05 26.54
C GLN A 643 8.44 -13.98 27.58
N LYS A 644 9.48 -13.30 28.05
CA LYS A 644 9.37 -12.25 29.09
C LYS A 644 9.11 -10.87 28.51
N GLU A 645 9.38 -10.70 27.22
CA GLU A 645 9.28 -9.41 26.55
C GLU A 645 8.17 -9.46 25.50
N TRP A 646 7.37 -8.40 25.49
CA TRP A 646 6.49 -8.11 24.37
C TRP A 646 7.31 -7.77 23.13
N PRO A 647 6.78 -8.01 21.91
CA PRO A 647 7.49 -7.71 20.67
C PRO A 647 8.04 -6.28 20.68
N PRO A 648 9.29 -6.06 20.22
CA PRO A 648 9.88 -4.73 20.18
C PRO A 648 8.96 -3.74 19.45
N PRO A 649 8.91 -2.47 19.88
CA PRO A 649 8.09 -1.49 19.20
C PRO A 649 8.52 -1.37 17.74
N PHE A 650 7.55 -1.24 16.84
CA PHE A 650 7.78 -1.06 15.42
C PHE A 650 8.53 -2.21 14.72
N HIS A 651 8.68 -3.36 15.39
CA HIS A 651 9.27 -4.54 14.76
C HIS A 651 8.48 -4.98 13.52
N TRP A 652 7.18 -4.73 13.52
CA TRP A 652 6.30 -4.92 12.36
C TRP A 652 6.74 -4.13 11.11
N ILE A 653 7.51 -3.04 11.24
CA ILE A 653 7.98 -2.25 10.08
C ILE A 653 8.88 -3.10 9.19
N ASP A 654 9.72 -3.94 9.77
CA ASP A 654 10.62 -4.80 9.00
C ASP A 654 9.84 -5.85 8.19
N TYR A 655 8.60 -6.15 8.60
CA TYR A 655 7.68 -7.06 7.91
C TYR A 655 6.76 -6.36 6.92
N LEU A 656 6.40 -5.09 7.16
CA LEU A 656 5.55 -4.31 6.24
C LEU A 656 6.36 -3.57 5.15
N GLY A 657 7.66 -3.32 5.37
CA GLY A 657 8.52 -2.50 4.50
C GLY A 657 9.38 -3.25 3.47
N GLN A 658 9.44 -4.58 3.46
CA GLN A 658 10.34 -5.34 2.57
C GLN A 658 9.65 -6.01 1.38
N GLY A 659 9.02 -5.19 0.53
CA GLY A 659 8.72 -5.55 -0.86
C GLY A 659 9.92 -5.44 -1.82
N GLY A 660 11.09 -4.99 -1.36
CA GLY A 660 12.30 -4.81 -2.19
C GLY A 660 13.51 -5.58 -1.65
N PRO A 661 14.46 -6.01 -2.51
CA PRO A 661 15.63 -6.76 -2.08
C PRO A 661 16.52 -5.92 -1.16
N THR A 662 16.76 -6.41 0.06
CA THR A 662 17.74 -5.87 1.00
C THR A 662 19.14 -5.89 0.37
N THR A 663 19.71 -4.72 0.11
CA THR A 663 21.16 -4.58 -0.07
C THR A 663 21.85 -4.94 1.24
N THR A 664 22.86 -5.79 1.12
CA THR A 664 23.79 -6.22 2.18
C THR A 664 24.29 -5.08 3.07
N PRO A 665 24.62 -5.35 4.35
CA PRO A 665 25.10 -4.33 5.29
C PRO A 665 26.43 -3.77 4.77
N THR A 666 26.37 -2.56 4.23
CA THR A 666 27.57 -1.85 3.81
C THR A 666 28.29 -1.40 5.07
N LYS A 667 29.53 -1.89 5.22
CA LYS A 667 30.49 -1.47 6.24
C LYS A 667 30.44 0.04 6.48
N GLY A 668 30.44 0.41 7.76
CA GLY A 668 30.39 1.77 8.32
C GLY A 668 30.64 2.92 7.35
N LEU A 669 29.59 3.71 7.11
CA LEU A 669 29.71 5.02 6.50
C LEU A 669 30.48 5.94 7.47
N LYS A 670 31.77 6.17 7.18
CA LYS A 670 32.50 7.28 7.78
C LYS A 670 31.77 8.57 7.43
N ARG A 671 31.41 9.36 8.45
CA ARG A 671 30.98 10.76 8.32
C ARG A 671 31.91 11.48 7.34
N HIS A 672 31.38 11.91 6.21
CA HIS A 672 32.05 12.88 5.37
C HIS A 672 31.98 14.24 6.09
N GLU A 673 33.08 14.61 6.74
CA GLU A 673 33.30 16.01 7.10
C GLU A 673 33.22 16.88 5.83
N PRO A 674 32.52 18.02 5.88
CA PRO A 674 32.50 18.95 4.75
C PRO A 674 33.92 19.43 4.49
N LYS A 675 34.44 19.11 3.30
CA LYS A 675 35.79 19.50 2.87
C LYS A 675 35.92 21.03 3.02
N GLY A 676 36.91 21.48 3.79
CA GLY A 676 37.09 22.89 4.21
C GLY A 676 37.14 23.94 3.09
N TRP A 677 37.28 23.54 1.83
CA TRP A 677 37.19 24.45 0.69
C TRP A 677 35.79 25.07 0.51
N VAL A 678 34.71 24.39 0.92
CA VAL A 678 33.34 24.91 0.81
C VAL A 678 33.13 26.12 1.73
N ILE A 679 33.71 26.06 2.94
CA ILE A 679 33.69 27.18 3.90
C ILE A 679 34.57 28.32 3.39
N ALA A 680 35.73 28.01 2.81
CA ALA A 680 36.62 29.02 2.23
C ALA A 680 35.94 29.78 1.06
N VAL A 681 35.24 29.08 0.17
CA VAL A 681 34.52 29.71 -0.96
C VAL A 681 33.39 30.61 -0.47
N ALA A 682 32.61 30.18 0.53
CA ALA A 682 31.53 30.99 1.10
C ALA A 682 32.04 32.28 1.76
N VAL A 683 33.19 32.21 2.46
CA VAL A 683 33.82 33.38 3.09
C VAL A 683 34.38 34.35 2.04
N VAL A 684 35.03 33.85 0.99
CA VAL A 684 35.60 34.69 -0.08
C VAL A 684 34.50 35.42 -0.85
N ILE A 685 33.40 34.74 -1.18
CA ILE A 685 32.25 35.37 -1.86
C ILE A 685 31.63 36.47 -0.99
N SER A 686 31.52 36.21 0.32
CA SER A 686 30.97 37.20 1.28
C SER A 686 31.87 38.43 1.41
N LEU A 687 33.20 38.26 1.44
CA LEU A 687 34.14 39.38 1.49
C LEU A 687 34.15 40.21 0.20
N LEU A 688 34.02 39.57 -0.97
CA LEU A 688 33.90 40.27 -2.25
C LEU A 688 32.61 41.09 -2.33
N ALA A 689 31.48 40.56 -1.85
CA ALA A 689 30.22 41.28 -1.79
C ALA A 689 30.30 42.53 -0.90
N VAL A 690 30.93 42.41 0.28
CA VAL A 690 31.14 43.55 1.20
C VAL A 690 32.09 44.58 0.58
N GLY A 691 33.16 44.15 -0.08
CA GLY A 691 34.09 45.04 -0.78
C GLY A 691 33.40 45.84 -1.89
N LEU A 692 32.54 45.20 -2.68
CA LEU A 692 31.76 45.87 -3.73
C LEU A 692 30.76 46.87 -3.17
N ALA A 693 30.08 46.53 -2.06
CA ALA A 693 29.15 47.44 -1.39
C ALA A 693 29.86 48.68 -0.84
N LEU A 694 31.02 48.51 -0.19
CA LEU A 694 31.82 49.62 0.32
C LEU A 694 32.39 50.48 -0.83
N GLY A 695 32.85 49.85 -1.91
CA GLY A 695 33.30 50.55 -3.12
C GLY A 695 32.19 51.41 -3.74
N GLY A 696 30.97 50.88 -3.83
CA GLY A 696 29.80 51.61 -4.30
C GLY A 696 29.44 52.80 -3.41
N LEU A 697 29.50 52.64 -2.09
CA LEU A 697 29.23 53.73 -1.13
C LEU A 697 30.30 54.83 -1.19
N ILE A 698 31.57 54.47 -1.34
CA ILE A 698 32.66 55.44 -1.48
C ILE A 698 32.52 56.20 -2.80
N TRP A 699 32.24 55.50 -3.90
CA TRP A 699 32.03 56.12 -5.21
C TRP A 699 30.82 57.07 -5.22
N TRP A 700 29.71 56.67 -4.58
CA TRP A 700 28.55 57.55 -4.41
C TRP A 700 28.91 58.80 -3.61
N LYS A 701 29.63 58.65 -2.49
CA LYS A 701 30.07 59.79 -1.66
C LYS A 701 30.98 60.75 -2.42
N TRP A 702 31.85 60.23 -3.29
CA TRP A 702 32.71 61.04 -4.16
C TRP A 702 31.92 61.78 -5.24
N ARG A 703 30.95 61.10 -5.87
CA ARG A 703 30.09 61.69 -6.91
C ARG A 703 29.18 62.81 -6.37
N ASN A 704 28.66 62.65 -5.15
CA ASN A 704 27.84 63.69 -4.50
C ASN A 704 28.66 64.92 -4.08
N LYS A 705 29.94 64.77 -3.74
CA LYS A 705 30.83 65.92 -3.49
C LYS A 705 31.12 66.70 -4.78
N ALA A 706 31.32 66.01 -5.91
CA ALA A 706 31.59 66.65 -7.20
C ALA A 706 30.42 67.51 -7.72
N LEU A 707 29.17 67.16 -7.38
CA LEU A 707 27.98 67.90 -7.79
C LEU A 707 27.70 69.18 -6.98
N SER A 708 28.36 69.37 -5.84
CA SER A 708 28.21 70.59 -5.01
C SER A 708 28.99 71.81 -5.51
N HIS A 709 29.85 71.64 -6.53
CA HIS A 709 30.71 72.72 -7.07
C HIS A 709 30.20 73.38 -8.36
N MET A 710 29.08 72.92 -8.95
CA MET A 710 28.47 73.60 -10.11
C MET A 710 27.49 74.67 -9.65
N LYS A 711 28.02 75.88 -9.42
CA LYS A 711 27.26 77.12 -9.25
C LYS A 711 26.41 77.40 -10.49
N TYR A 712 25.11 77.52 -10.25
CA TYR A 712 24.08 78.00 -11.15
C TYR A 712 24.35 79.46 -11.56
N THR A 713 24.60 79.75 -12.83
CA THR A 713 24.66 81.13 -13.37
C THR A 713 23.26 81.61 -13.74
N ARG A 714 22.82 82.66 -13.06
CA ARG A 714 21.54 83.35 -13.23
C ARG A 714 21.63 84.31 -14.42
N GLN A 715 20.68 84.20 -15.36
CA GLN A 715 20.44 85.17 -16.44
C GLN A 715 20.20 86.58 -15.86
N ARG A 716 20.77 87.58 -16.52
CA ARG A 716 20.71 89.01 -16.19
C ARG A 716 19.83 89.68 -17.26
N ASP A 717 18.69 90.25 -16.86
CA ASP A 717 17.87 91.13 -17.70
C ASP A 717 18.44 92.55 -17.72
N GLU A 718 18.17 93.26 -18.82
CA GLU A 718 18.67 94.58 -19.22
C GLU A 718 18.23 95.75 -18.31
N PRO A 719 18.96 96.88 -18.30
CA PRO A 719 18.56 98.12 -17.64
C PRO A 719 17.81 99.06 -18.57
N ALA A 720 16.90 99.87 -18.01
CA ALA A 720 16.39 101.09 -18.61
C ALA A 720 16.50 102.24 -17.61
N ILE A 721 16.79 103.44 -18.15
CA ILE A 721 16.77 104.79 -17.55
C ILE A 721 18.04 105.07 -16.71
N GLU A 722 18.91 106.02 -17.03
CA GLU A 722 18.79 107.33 -17.71
C GLU A 722 20.06 107.66 -18.52
#